data_AF-A0A6N6SUK6-F1
#
_entry.id   AF-A0A6N6SUK6-F1
#
_cell.length_a   1.000
_cell.length_b   1.000
_cell.length_c   1.000
_cell.angle_alpha   90.00
_cell.angle_beta   90.00
_cell.angle_gamma   90.00
#
_symmetry.space_group_name_H-M   'P 1'
#
loop_
_entity.id
_entity.type
_entity.pdbx_description
1 polymer ?
#
loop_
_entity_poly.entity_id
_entity_poly.type
_entity_poly.pdbx_seq_one_letter_code
_entity_poly.pdbx_strand_id
1 'polypeptide(L)'
;MVTPTRPRLRAVPGNCRASARRRLSMRLVLGLMLSTSILPLCALLESPVWAGSRTWSNRDWSREAERAREQAQQAAERARELAQQAAERARQQAQQAAERAARQQARQSRDDDDDNDRQIVATPAAPRRDQDTGQNKRNDKDKDNDKDDGGDRSGSQRNRDKREANRNNQDSSAPPATVVEFFKRLAAPTQPKTQEPVPALVPTQTITTGAVPIQKAKQNAAPPPPAKKPPLKLRVGPLGPPPVLANNTIVGVRLNSAALKRVTELGFKVAPASPLFQPRTTGVTQLVAPELLSTAAALDLLHKELPGDRFGLNYAYRPYEVATGDKPEAPGVRQASFGGCTAQRCYGPAVIGWQPSMRSCARDVRIGVIDTSIDRNHPAFKGRNLHIANFLPNGARRAPNWHGTGVMAVLAGNPDSGTPGLVPDASFFAANVYHSDEHGQPVADTASLLQALDWMRASKVHVINMSMSGPQDELIEGAIKELSARGVLFVAAAGNGGPNAPKSFPAAYKQVIAVTAVGKDLRGYVHANHGDYIDVAAPGVGIWTALPNLLEGYQSGTSFAAPHVTAILAAAHDRVRQKSKEEILSSLDIRDLGPAGPDRIYGRGLALAPAACSPGHDPGGWVTNIVRAPVTPLESIPSGLTARPSGYK
;
A
#
# COMPACT_ATOMS: atom_id res chain seq x y z
N MET A 1 -22.41 81.30 -9.65
CA MET A 1 -23.89 81.34 -9.61
C MET A 1 -24.44 80.26 -10.57
N VAL A 2 -25.69 79.84 -10.40
CA VAL A 2 -26.51 79.04 -11.35
C VAL A 2 -26.06 77.59 -11.66
N THR A 3 -26.91 76.64 -11.26
CA THR A 3 -27.04 75.19 -11.60
C THR A 3 -28.11 75.02 -12.72
N PRO A 4 -28.60 73.83 -13.20
CA PRO A 4 -28.55 72.42 -12.73
C PRO A 4 -28.08 71.41 -13.84
N THR A 5 -28.46 70.12 -14.07
CA THR A 5 -29.60 69.26 -13.64
C THR A 5 -29.37 67.73 -13.66
N ARG A 6 -28.77 67.17 -12.60
CA ARG A 6 -29.08 65.84 -11.99
C ARG A 6 -28.86 64.51 -12.80
N PRO A 7 -28.87 63.31 -12.14
CA PRO A 7 -27.94 62.22 -12.49
C PRO A 7 -28.57 60.81 -12.65
N ARG A 8 -27.72 59.76 -12.71
CA ARG A 8 -28.07 58.35 -12.45
C ARG A 8 -27.30 57.79 -11.25
N LEU A 9 -27.90 56.82 -10.53
CA LEU A 9 -27.33 56.19 -9.35
C LEU A 9 -26.46 54.96 -9.67
N ARG A 10 -25.48 54.69 -8.79
CA ARG A 10 -25.03 53.33 -8.44
C ARG A 10 -25.03 53.21 -6.91
N ALA A 11 -25.47 52.08 -6.38
CA ALA A 11 -25.56 51.82 -4.95
C ALA A 11 -24.53 50.75 -4.52
N VAL A 12 -24.15 50.79 -3.24
CA VAL A 12 -23.29 49.82 -2.56
C VAL A 12 -24.04 49.28 -1.33
N PRO A 13 -24.09 47.96 -1.16
CA PRO A 13 -23.75 47.35 0.12
C PRO A 13 -22.81 46.12 -0.07
N GLY A 14 -22.15 45.57 0.94
CA GLY A 14 -22.21 45.88 2.37
C GLY A 14 -22.38 44.60 3.20
N ASN A 15 -21.42 44.30 4.10
CA ASN A 15 -21.46 43.11 4.95
C ASN A 15 -22.59 43.18 6.00
N CYS A 16 -23.24 42.05 6.28
CA CYS A 16 -23.84 41.83 7.61
C CYS A 16 -23.95 40.32 7.97
N ARG A 17 -24.12 40.01 9.25
CA ARG A 17 -24.22 38.65 9.82
C ARG A 17 -25.58 38.41 10.50
N ALA A 18 -25.91 37.12 10.64
CA ALA A 18 -26.65 36.50 11.73
C ALA A 18 -28.20 36.43 11.70
N SER A 19 -28.69 35.44 12.47
CA SER A 19 -30.07 34.92 12.57
C SER A 19 -30.59 34.20 11.31
N ALA A 20 -31.48 33.22 11.39
CA ALA A 20 -32.21 32.71 12.57
C ALA A 20 -32.01 31.20 12.80
N ARG A 21 -32.18 30.76 14.06
CA ARG A 21 -32.36 29.35 14.43
C ARG A 21 -33.85 29.01 14.40
N ARG A 22 -34.24 27.87 13.84
CA ARG A 22 -35.38 27.07 14.37
C ARG A 22 -34.98 25.61 14.47
N ARG A 23 -35.51 24.93 15.48
CA ARG A 23 -35.32 23.49 15.71
C ARG A 23 -36.45 22.74 15.02
N LEU A 24 -36.15 21.57 14.47
CA LEU A 24 -37.06 20.44 14.53
C LEU A 24 -36.24 19.21 14.92
N SER A 25 -36.79 18.34 15.77
CA SER A 25 -36.08 17.19 16.31
C SER A 25 -37.03 16.01 16.38
N MET A 26 -36.75 14.95 15.63
CA MET A 26 -37.37 13.64 15.86
C MET A 26 -36.41 12.53 15.40
N ARG A 27 -36.63 11.32 15.92
CA ARG A 27 -35.76 10.14 15.77
C ARG A 27 -36.49 9.03 15.01
N LEU A 28 -35.76 7.94 14.73
CA LEU A 28 -36.14 6.77 13.90
C LEU A 28 -36.15 7.13 12.40
N VAL A 29 -35.79 6.22 11.48
CA VAL A 29 -35.56 4.77 11.61
C VAL A 29 -34.08 4.38 11.51
N LEU A 30 -33.71 3.23 12.08
CA LEU A 30 -32.39 2.62 12.00
C LEU A 30 -32.44 1.40 11.05
N GLY A 31 -31.38 1.21 10.25
CA GLY A 31 -31.02 -0.11 9.72
C GLY A 31 -31.26 -0.37 8.23
N LEU A 32 -30.24 -0.12 7.42
CA LEU A 32 -29.68 -1.12 6.49
C LEU A 32 -28.33 -0.64 5.96
N MET A 33 -27.28 -1.43 6.22
CA MET A 33 -26.00 -1.32 5.54
C MET A 33 -26.10 -2.05 4.20
N LEU A 34 -25.76 -1.38 3.09
CA LEU A 34 -25.27 -2.05 1.89
C LEU A 34 -24.45 -1.05 1.07
N SER A 35 -23.15 -1.34 0.92
CA SER A 35 -22.20 -0.49 0.23
C SER A 35 -22.01 -0.91 -1.23
N THR A 36 -22.55 -0.11 -2.16
CA THR A 36 -22.11 -0.10 -3.57
C THR A 36 -22.11 1.33 -4.10
N SER A 37 -21.02 1.71 -4.75
CA SER A 37 -20.80 3.06 -5.27
C SER A 37 -21.67 3.33 -6.50
N ILE A 38 -22.49 4.39 -6.46
CA ILE A 38 -23.23 4.89 -7.65
C ILE A 38 -22.92 6.37 -7.87
N LEU A 39 -21.76 6.61 -8.46
CA LEU A 39 -21.48 7.67 -9.44
C LEU A 39 -20.63 6.97 -10.52
N PRO A 40 -20.88 7.20 -11.83
CA PRO A 40 -21.06 8.53 -12.38
C PRO A 40 -22.46 8.79 -12.96
N LEU A 41 -23.01 9.98 -12.65
CA LEU A 41 -24.13 10.57 -13.38
C LEU A 41 -23.94 12.10 -13.50
N CYS A 42 -22.74 12.49 -13.94
CA CYS A 42 -22.36 13.88 -14.24
C CYS A 42 -21.79 14.05 -15.67
N ALA A 43 -22.08 13.11 -16.57
CA ALA A 43 -21.58 13.09 -17.95
C ALA A 43 -22.74 12.92 -18.95
N LEU A 44 -23.81 13.71 -18.78
CA LEU A 44 -24.99 13.71 -19.68
C LEU A 44 -25.76 15.04 -19.70
N LEU A 45 -25.10 16.16 -19.35
CA LEU A 45 -25.67 17.52 -19.39
C LEU A 45 -24.78 18.53 -20.14
N GLU A 46 -24.14 18.08 -21.23
CA GLU A 46 -23.66 18.97 -22.29
C GLU A 46 -24.43 18.66 -23.58
N SER A 47 -25.48 19.45 -23.83
CA SER A 47 -26.24 19.50 -25.08
C SER A 47 -26.73 20.94 -25.28
N PRO A 48 -26.27 21.67 -26.31
CA PRO A 48 -26.37 23.12 -26.35
C PRO A 48 -27.71 23.63 -26.91
N VAL A 49 -28.81 23.48 -26.17
CA VAL A 49 -30.09 24.11 -26.50
C VAL A 49 -30.77 24.66 -25.24
N TRP A 50 -30.73 25.99 -25.05
CA TRP A 50 -31.85 26.85 -24.62
C TRP A 50 -31.40 28.31 -24.44
N ALA A 51 -31.32 29.06 -25.54
CA ALA A 51 -31.22 30.51 -25.49
C ALA A 51 -32.64 31.10 -25.27
N GLY A 52 -33.04 31.29 -24.02
CA GLY A 52 -34.38 31.81 -23.70
C GLY A 52 -34.51 32.34 -22.27
N SER A 53 -34.62 33.65 -22.12
CA SER A 53 -34.73 34.32 -20.82
C SER A 53 -36.11 34.08 -20.17
N ARG A 54 -36.23 33.02 -19.37
CA ARG A 54 -37.36 32.80 -18.45
C ARG A 54 -36.87 32.72 -17.01
N THR A 55 -37.39 33.57 -16.14
CA THR A 55 -37.22 33.44 -14.69
C THR A 55 -38.10 32.30 -14.18
N TRP A 56 -37.48 31.18 -13.80
CA TRP A 56 -38.17 30.01 -13.24
C TRP A 56 -38.82 30.34 -11.89
N SER A 57 -40.05 29.89 -11.68
CA SER A 57 -40.72 29.99 -10.37
C SER A 57 -40.34 28.81 -9.47
N ASN A 58 -40.56 28.94 -8.16
CA ASN A 58 -40.37 27.82 -7.23
C ASN A 58 -41.23 26.58 -7.58
N ARG A 59 -42.36 26.74 -8.28
CA ARG A 59 -43.19 25.61 -8.74
C ARG A 59 -42.60 24.89 -9.95
N ASP A 60 -41.72 25.53 -10.70
CA ASP A 60 -41.05 24.92 -11.85
C ASP A 60 -39.84 24.11 -11.37
N TRP A 61 -39.06 24.68 -10.46
CA TRP A 61 -37.98 23.97 -9.74
C TRP A 61 -38.46 22.71 -9.02
N SER A 62 -39.61 22.76 -8.32
CA SER A 62 -40.17 21.57 -7.68
C SER A 62 -40.51 20.47 -8.69
N ARG A 63 -41.13 20.82 -9.83
CA ARG A 63 -41.56 19.85 -10.85
C ARG A 63 -40.39 19.21 -11.59
N GLU A 64 -39.31 19.95 -11.84
CA GLU A 64 -38.10 19.37 -12.44
C GLU A 64 -37.31 18.52 -11.44
N ALA A 65 -37.28 18.90 -10.16
CA ALA A 65 -36.72 18.07 -9.10
C ALA A 65 -37.52 16.78 -8.86
N GLU A 66 -38.82 16.78 -9.16
CA GLU A 66 -39.70 15.62 -9.11
C GLU A 66 -39.42 14.65 -10.26
N ARG A 67 -39.39 15.15 -11.52
CA ARG A 67 -38.95 14.37 -12.70
C ARG A 67 -37.56 13.77 -12.54
N ALA A 68 -36.61 14.53 -11.97
CA ALA A 68 -35.26 14.03 -11.73
C ALA A 68 -35.23 12.86 -10.74
N ARG A 69 -36.17 12.79 -9.79
CA ARG A 69 -36.33 11.62 -8.89
C ARG A 69 -36.94 10.43 -9.61
N GLU A 70 -37.98 10.64 -10.42
CA GLU A 70 -38.59 9.57 -11.23
C GLU A 70 -37.57 8.95 -12.18
N GLN A 71 -36.78 9.77 -12.89
CA GLN A 71 -35.70 9.31 -13.76
C GLN A 71 -34.61 8.55 -13.00
N ALA A 72 -34.22 9.02 -11.81
CA ALA A 72 -33.26 8.32 -10.95
C ALA A 72 -33.79 6.96 -10.43
N GLN A 73 -35.09 6.87 -10.14
CA GLN A 73 -35.75 5.62 -9.75
C GLN A 73 -35.77 4.62 -10.92
N GLN A 74 -36.22 5.05 -12.11
CA GLN A 74 -36.23 4.20 -13.31
C GLN A 74 -34.81 3.73 -13.71
N ALA A 75 -33.79 4.58 -13.55
CA ALA A 75 -32.40 4.19 -13.76
C ALA A 75 -31.92 3.14 -12.73
N ALA A 76 -32.29 3.29 -11.45
CA ALA A 76 -31.96 2.33 -10.41
C ALA A 76 -32.68 0.97 -10.58
N GLU A 77 -33.89 0.96 -11.11
CA GLU A 77 -34.63 -0.26 -11.43
C GLU A 77 -33.99 -1.01 -12.61
N ARG A 78 -33.71 -0.34 -13.73
CA ARG A 78 -32.97 -0.93 -14.86
C ARG A 78 -31.59 -1.46 -14.46
N ALA A 79 -30.89 -0.77 -13.55
CA ALA A 79 -29.62 -1.26 -13.02
C ALA A 79 -29.77 -2.57 -12.21
N ARG A 80 -30.88 -2.76 -11.49
CA ARG A 80 -31.20 -4.01 -10.78
C ARG A 80 -31.53 -5.14 -11.75
N GLU A 81 -32.34 -4.88 -12.78
CA GLU A 81 -32.65 -5.86 -13.82
C GLU A 81 -31.39 -6.35 -14.55
N LEU A 82 -30.51 -5.42 -14.96
CA LEU A 82 -29.24 -5.75 -15.61
C LEU A 82 -28.31 -6.56 -14.68
N ALA A 83 -28.27 -6.25 -13.38
CA ALA A 83 -27.50 -7.02 -12.40
C ALA A 83 -28.06 -8.44 -12.21
N GLN A 84 -29.39 -8.60 -12.21
CA GLN A 84 -30.04 -9.92 -12.15
C GLN A 84 -29.74 -10.74 -13.40
N GLN A 85 -29.88 -10.16 -14.59
CA GLN A 85 -29.54 -10.83 -15.86
C GLN A 85 -28.06 -11.22 -15.93
N ALA A 86 -27.15 -10.40 -15.43
CA ALA A 86 -25.73 -10.73 -15.35
C ALA A 86 -25.46 -11.91 -14.40
N ALA A 87 -26.10 -11.92 -13.23
CA ALA A 87 -25.98 -13.02 -12.26
C ALA A 87 -26.56 -14.34 -12.79
N GLU A 88 -27.65 -14.29 -13.55
CA GLU A 88 -28.24 -15.47 -14.19
C GLU A 88 -27.34 -16.03 -15.31
N ARG A 89 -26.80 -15.18 -16.18
CA ARG A 89 -25.82 -15.59 -17.20
C ARG A 89 -24.59 -16.25 -16.58
N ALA A 90 -24.10 -15.72 -15.45
CA ALA A 90 -22.98 -16.32 -14.72
C ALA A 90 -23.32 -17.72 -14.17
N ARG A 91 -24.54 -17.94 -13.66
CA ARG A 91 -25.04 -19.26 -13.22
C ARG A 91 -25.11 -20.25 -14.39
N GLN A 92 -25.67 -19.83 -15.53
CA GLN A 92 -25.75 -20.65 -16.73
C GLN A 92 -24.35 -21.04 -17.26
N GLN A 93 -23.41 -20.09 -17.26
CA GLN A 93 -22.00 -20.38 -17.63
C GLN A 93 -21.34 -21.37 -16.67
N ALA A 94 -21.57 -21.25 -15.35
CA ALA A 94 -21.06 -22.20 -14.36
C ALA A 94 -21.64 -23.62 -14.54
N GLN A 95 -22.94 -23.74 -14.83
CA GLN A 95 -23.58 -25.02 -15.15
C GLN A 95 -22.98 -25.65 -16.42
N GLN A 96 -22.84 -24.87 -17.50
CA GLN A 96 -22.21 -25.35 -18.73
C GLN A 96 -20.72 -25.69 -18.59
N ALA A 97 -20.02 -25.14 -17.59
CA ALA A 97 -18.65 -25.52 -17.25
C ALA A 97 -18.63 -26.84 -16.47
N ALA A 98 -19.51 -27.02 -15.49
CA ALA A 98 -19.67 -28.26 -14.73
C ALA A 98 -20.07 -29.44 -15.63
N GLU A 99 -21.02 -29.25 -16.56
CA GLU A 99 -21.37 -30.27 -17.56
C GLU A 99 -20.18 -30.66 -18.45
N ARG A 100 -19.34 -29.70 -18.83
CA ARG A 100 -18.15 -29.96 -19.64
C ARG A 100 -17.10 -30.75 -18.86
N ALA A 101 -16.87 -30.40 -17.59
CA ALA A 101 -15.98 -31.16 -16.71
C ALA A 101 -16.47 -32.61 -16.49
N ALA A 102 -17.77 -32.80 -16.21
CA ALA A 102 -18.37 -34.13 -16.07
C ALA A 102 -18.26 -34.97 -17.36
N ARG A 103 -18.46 -34.36 -18.54
CA ARG A 103 -18.26 -35.02 -19.85
C ARG A 103 -16.79 -35.32 -20.17
N GLN A 104 -15.83 -34.63 -19.56
CA GLN A 104 -14.41 -34.97 -19.68
C GLN A 104 -14.05 -36.15 -18.76
N GLN A 105 -14.49 -36.13 -17.49
CA GLN A 105 -14.29 -37.23 -16.55
C GLN A 105 -14.92 -38.53 -17.05
N ALA A 106 -16.14 -38.47 -17.59
CA ALA A 106 -16.84 -39.62 -18.19
C ALA A 106 -16.30 -40.06 -19.58
N ARG A 107 -15.25 -39.41 -20.10
CA ARG A 107 -14.43 -39.91 -21.21
C ARG A 107 -13.20 -40.62 -20.67
N GLN A 108 -12.46 -39.95 -19.78
CA GLN A 108 -11.27 -40.53 -19.12
C GLN A 108 -11.59 -41.89 -18.49
N SER A 109 -12.72 -42.01 -17.77
CA SER A 109 -13.13 -43.29 -17.17
C SER A 109 -13.50 -44.39 -18.16
N ARG A 110 -13.74 -44.07 -19.45
CA ARG A 110 -13.96 -45.06 -20.51
C ARG A 110 -12.65 -45.43 -21.20
N ASP A 111 -11.77 -44.45 -21.36
CA ASP A 111 -10.41 -44.68 -21.86
C ASP A 111 -9.61 -45.58 -20.88
N ASP A 112 -9.89 -45.47 -19.56
CA ASP A 112 -9.34 -46.34 -18.50
C ASP A 112 -9.94 -47.77 -18.49
N ASP A 113 -11.23 -47.95 -18.83
CA ASP A 113 -11.87 -49.28 -18.88
C ASP A 113 -11.37 -50.12 -20.08
N ASP A 114 -11.18 -49.49 -21.26
CA ASP A 114 -10.78 -50.15 -22.52
C ASP A 114 -9.35 -50.76 -22.47
N ASP A 115 -8.47 -50.25 -21.59
CA ASP A 115 -7.11 -50.79 -21.40
C ASP A 115 -7.05 -51.88 -20.31
N ASN A 116 -8.06 -51.93 -19.43
CA ASN A 116 -8.17 -52.93 -18.36
C ASN A 116 -8.75 -54.26 -18.88
N ASP A 117 -9.73 -54.22 -19.78
CA ASP A 117 -10.37 -55.42 -20.37
C ASP A 117 -9.40 -56.23 -21.27
N ARG A 118 -8.23 -55.65 -21.61
CA ARG A 118 -7.14 -56.34 -22.32
C ARG A 118 -6.27 -57.25 -21.46
N GLN A 119 -6.37 -57.23 -20.13
CA GLN A 119 -5.50 -58.03 -19.25
C GLN A 119 -6.15 -59.30 -18.65
N ILE A 120 -7.44 -59.58 -18.90
CA ILE A 120 -8.17 -60.64 -18.17
C ILE A 120 -8.74 -61.75 -19.08
N VAL A 121 -7.97 -62.20 -20.09
CA VAL A 121 -8.23 -63.49 -20.78
C VAL A 121 -6.93 -64.28 -21.01
N ALA A 122 -6.45 -64.98 -19.97
CA ALA A 122 -5.39 -66.00 -20.11
C ALA A 122 -5.45 -67.04 -18.98
N THR A 123 -6.01 -68.23 -19.25
CA THR A 123 -5.88 -69.43 -18.40
C THR A 123 -5.50 -70.65 -19.26
N PRO A 124 -4.83 -71.67 -18.69
CA PRO A 124 -3.84 -72.45 -19.46
C PRO A 124 -4.35 -73.79 -20.01
N ALA A 125 -3.72 -74.23 -21.10
CA ALA A 125 -3.76 -75.61 -21.59
C ALA A 125 -2.38 -76.04 -22.11
N ALA A 126 -2.06 -77.33 -21.98
CA ALA A 126 -0.82 -77.96 -22.42
C ALA A 126 -1.12 -79.40 -22.92
N PRO A 127 -0.14 -80.17 -23.43
CA PRO A 127 0.54 -79.87 -24.70
C PRO A 127 0.54 -81.08 -25.67
N ARG A 128 0.59 -80.81 -26.99
CA ARG A 128 0.94 -81.73 -28.11
C ARG A 128 0.92 -80.93 -29.43
N ARG A 129 1.45 -81.39 -30.57
CA ARG A 129 2.69 -82.15 -30.91
C ARG A 129 2.71 -82.29 -32.45
N ASP A 130 3.85 -82.03 -33.08
CA ASP A 130 4.25 -82.41 -34.46
C ASP A 130 3.47 -81.86 -35.70
N GLN A 131 4.22 -81.72 -36.80
CA GLN A 131 3.82 -81.59 -38.23
C GLN A 131 3.06 -80.32 -38.71
N ASP A 132 3.23 -79.83 -39.95
CA ASP A 132 4.33 -79.87 -40.93
C ASP A 132 4.05 -78.80 -42.03
N THR A 133 5.03 -78.48 -42.89
CA THR A 133 4.91 -77.81 -44.21
C THR A 133 3.96 -76.59 -44.38
N GLY A 134 4.57 -75.43 -44.65
CA GLY A 134 4.62 -74.99 -46.05
C GLY A 134 3.86 -73.73 -46.48
N GLN A 135 4.62 -72.84 -47.17
CA GLN A 135 4.18 -71.95 -48.25
C GLN A 135 3.30 -70.71 -47.89
N ASN A 136 3.49 -69.53 -48.51
CA ASN A 136 4.56 -68.97 -49.37
C ASN A 136 4.35 -67.45 -49.52
N LYS A 137 5.40 -66.71 -49.96
CA LYS A 137 5.39 -65.31 -50.47
C LYS A 137 5.14 -64.19 -49.43
N ARG A 138 5.75 -63.00 -49.56
CA ARG A 138 7.05 -62.58 -50.16
C ARG A 138 7.27 -61.09 -49.83
N ASN A 139 8.55 -60.69 -49.88
CA ASN A 139 9.17 -59.37 -49.77
C ASN A 139 9.87 -59.20 -48.41
N ASP A 140 11.19 -59.41 -48.32
CA ASP A 140 12.26 -58.54 -48.85
C ASP A 140 12.15 -57.13 -48.24
N LYS A 141 13.02 -56.66 -47.32
CA LYS A 141 14.50 -56.56 -47.23
C LYS A 141 14.81 -55.05 -47.12
N ASP A 142 15.91 -54.54 -46.57
CA ASP A 142 17.16 -55.08 -45.99
C ASP A 142 17.43 -54.28 -44.68
N LYS A 143 17.72 -54.91 -43.54
CA LYS A 143 19.03 -55.30 -42.96
C LYS A 143 19.84 -54.23 -42.20
N ASP A 144 20.09 -54.59 -40.93
CA ASP A 144 21.41 -54.76 -40.27
C ASP A 144 22.49 -53.69 -40.39
N ASN A 145 23.01 -53.25 -39.22
CA ASN A 145 24.36 -53.66 -38.83
C ASN A 145 24.64 -53.56 -37.31
N ASP A 146 25.61 -54.38 -36.89
CA ASP A 146 26.37 -54.52 -35.64
C ASP A 146 26.41 -53.34 -34.62
N LYS A 147 26.24 -53.60 -33.30
CA LYS A 147 27.24 -54.01 -32.26
C LYS A 147 28.32 -52.96 -31.95
N ASP A 148 28.71 -52.66 -30.70
CA ASP A 148 29.28 -53.56 -29.67
C ASP A 148 29.24 -52.98 -28.22
N ASP A 149 29.66 -53.83 -27.28
CA ASP A 149 29.72 -53.78 -25.80
C ASP A 149 30.07 -52.50 -24.99
N GLY A 150 29.69 -52.54 -23.70
CA GLY A 150 30.25 -51.75 -22.59
C GLY A 150 29.24 -50.84 -21.85
N GLY A 151 29.00 -50.90 -20.52
CA GLY A 151 29.45 -51.85 -19.50
C GLY A 151 30.03 -51.21 -18.23
N ASP A 152 29.22 -50.96 -17.19
CA ASP A 152 29.39 -51.52 -15.83
C ASP A 152 28.15 -51.23 -14.94
N ARG A 153 28.08 -51.77 -13.71
CA ARG A 153 26.93 -51.72 -12.79
C ARG A 153 27.24 -51.09 -11.44
N SER A 154 26.22 -50.46 -10.86
CA SER A 154 26.16 -50.22 -9.42
C SER A 154 25.70 -51.49 -8.66
N GLY A 155 26.24 -51.70 -7.46
CA GLY A 155 25.92 -52.83 -6.59
C GLY A 155 25.72 -52.38 -5.14
N SER A 156 24.75 -52.97 -4.43
CA SER A 156 24.28 -52.46 -3.13
C SER A 156 23.93 -53.57 -2.14
N GLN A 157 24.05 -53.26 -0.84
CA GLN A 157 23.25 -53.80 0.27
C GLN A 157 23.37 -55.30 0.68
N ARG A 158 23.85 -55.56 1.93
CA ARG A 158 23.10 -56.13 3.10
C ARG A 158 23.94 -57.01 4.05
N ASN A 159 23.70 -56.85 5.36
CA ASN A 159 23.79 -57.81 6.50
C ASN A 159 23.86 -57.00 7.83
N ARG A 160 23.44 -57.46 9.03
CA ARG A 160 22.52 -58.55 9.44
C ARG A 160 22.05 -58.36 10.91
N ASP A 161 20.82 -58.81 11.20
CA ASP A 161 20.25 -59.38 12.45
C ASP A 161 20.86 -59.19 13.88
N LYS A 162 20.01 -58.66 14.79
CA LYS A 162 19.52 -59.23 16.10
C LYS A 162 20.30 -59.17 17.43
N ARG A 163 19.48 -59.30 18.51
CA ARG A 163 19.73 -59.62 19.95
C ARG A 163 20.16 -58.48 20.89
N GLU A 164 19.83 -58.46 22.20
CA GLU A 164 18.69 -59.03 22.97
C GLU A 164 18.57 -58.33 24.35
N ALA A 165 17.53 -58.62 25.14
CA ALA A 165 17.07 -57.87 26.31
C ALA A 165 17.95 -57.92 27.59
N ASN A 166 17.76 -56.94 28.50
CA ASN A 166 17.28 -57.25 29.86
C ASN A 166 16.54 -56.07 30.54
N ARG A 167 15.90 -56.33 31.69
CA ARG A 167 15.03 -55.44 32.48
C ARG A 167 15.72 -54.89 33.74
N ASN A 168 15.25 -53.75 34.26
CA ASN A 168 14.61 -53.74 35.58
C ASN A 168 13.70 -52.52 35.78
N ASN A 169 12.95 -52.49 36.89
CA ASN A 169 11.71 -51.74 37.06
C ASN A 169 11.60 -51.16 38.48
N GLN A 170 11.04 -49.95 38.65
CA GLN A 170 9.97 -49.70 39.64
C GLN A 170 9.33 -48.29 39.57
N ASP A 171 8.01 -48.33 39.73
CA ASP A 171 7.01 -47.27 39.93
C ASP A 171 7.40 -46.03 40.75
N SER A 172 6.78 -44.90 40.37
CA SER A 172 5.91 -44.15 41.29
C SER A 172 4.88 -43.33 40.49
N SER A 173 3.64 -43.24 40.99
CA SER A 173 2.48 -42.87 40.18
C SER A 173 1.73 -41.63 40.69
N ALA A 174 1.64 -40.59 39.85
CA ALA A 174 0.65 -39.51 39.94
C ALA A 174 0.55 -38.73 38.62
N PRO A 175 -0.65 -38.55 38.02
CA PRO A 175 -0.83 -37.64 36.90
C PRO A 175 -0.94 -36.18 37.39
N PRO A 176 -0.29 -35.20 36.72
CA PRO A 176 -0.52 -33.78 37.03
C PRO A 176 -1.95 -33.36 36.65
N ALA A 177 -2.56 -32.52 37.48
CA ALA A 177 -3.96 -32.11 37.32
C ALA A 177 -4.21 -31.37 35.99
N THR A 178 -5.33 -31.69 35.34
CA THR A 178 -5.72 -31.06 34.06
C THR A 178 -6.24 -29.64 34.27
N VAL A 179 -5.94 -28.77 33.30
CA VAL A 179 -6.29 -27.33 33.28
C VAL A 179 -7.80 -27.07 33.42
N VAL A 180 -8.63 -28.08 33.16
CA VAL A 180 -10.10 -28.05 33.29
C VAL A 180 -10.57 -27.68 34.70
N GLU A 181 -9.86 -28.08 35.77
CA GLU A 181 -10.26 -27.73 37.15
C GLU A 181 -9.97 -26.27 37.52
N PHE A 182 -8.99 -25.62 36.87
CA PHE A 182 -8.70 -24.20 37.13
C PHE A 182 -9.85 -23.31 36.65
N PHE A 183 -10.37 -23.57 35.44
CA PHE A 183 -11.43 -22.74 34.85
C PHE A 183 -12.80 -22.90 35.52
N LYS A 184 -13.10 -24.04 36.17
CA LYS A 184 -14.34 -24.22 36.95
C LYS A 184 -14.46 -23.23 38.13
N ARG A 185 -13.35 -22.72 38.67
CA ARG A 185 -13.36 -21.79 39.82
C ARG A 185 -13.56 -20.32 39.47
N LEU A 186 -13.65 -19.97 38.19
CA LEU A 186 -13.91 -18.60 37.71
C LEU A 186 -15.37 -18.37 37.26
N ALA A 187 -16.25 -19.39 37.37
CA ALA A 187 -17.64 -19.34 36.92
C ALA A 187 -18.64 -19.65 38.06
N ALA A 188 -18.71 -18.76 39.06
CA ALA A 188 -19.70 -18.82 40.14
C ALA A 188 -20.49 -17.48 40.21
N PRO A 189 -21.83 -17.48 40.15
CA PRO A 189 -22.62 -16.25 40.10
C PRO A 189 -22.79 -15.60 41.48
N THR A 190 -22.37 -14.34 41.62
CA THR A 190 -22.60 -13.53 42.82
C THR A 190 -24.03 -12.99 42.85
N GLN A 191 -24.84 -13.41 43.83
CA GLN A 191 -26.14 -12.81 44.12
C GLN A 191 -26.02 -11.45 44.87
N PRO A 192 -27.03 -10.58 44.78
CA PRO A 192 -26.94 -9.19 45.26
C PRO A 192 -27.00 -9.05 46.78
N LYS A 193 -26.50 -7.92 47.29
CA LYS A 193 -26.69 -7.48 48.69
C LYS A 193 -27.58 -6.24 48.75
N THR A 194 -28.36 -6.17 49.83
CA THR A 194 -29.41 -5.18 50.09
C THR A 194 -28.90 -3.83 50.62
N GLN A 195 -29.74 -2.80 50.45
CA GLN A 195 -29.67 -1.53 51.19
C GLN A 195 -30.21 -1.76 52.63
N GLU A 196 -29.91 -0.99 53.68
CA GLU A 196 -30.23 0.42 53.99
C GLU A 196 -29.61 0.74 55.41
N PRO A 197 -29.85 1.88 56.12
CA PRO A 197 -30.55 3.14 55.80
C PRO A 197 -29.71 4.42 56.08
N VAL A 198 -30.36 5.59 56.08
CA VAL A 198 -29.77 6.95 56.27
C VAL A 198 -30.36 7.66 57.52
N PRO A 199 -29.57 8.41 58.32
CA PRO A 199 -30.05 9.37 59.32
C PRO A 199 -30.03 10.83 58.82
N ALA A 200 -30.80 11.75 59.42
CA ALA A 200 -31.09 13.06 58.83
C ALA A 200 -31.12 14.28 59.79
N LEU A 201 -30.71 15.44 59.22
CA LEU A 201 -31.31 16.80 59.33
C LEU A 201 -31.08 17.76 60.54
N VAL A 202 -30.57 18.97 60.19
CA VAL A 202 -30.67 20.34 60.81
C VAL A 202 -30.16 20.60 62.25
N PRO A 203 -29.92 21.88 62.71
CA PRO A 203 -30.25 23.19 62.10
C PRO A 203 -29.11 24.23 61.91
N THR A 204 -29.48 25.34 61.26
CA THR A 204 -28.68 26.49 60.79
C THR A 204 -28.56 27.62 61.82
N GLN A 205 -27.50 28.46 61.73
CA GLN A 205 -27.54 29.88 62.15
C GLN A 205 -26.76 30.81 61.17
N THR A 206 -27.02 32.12 61.27
CA THR A 206 -26.57 33.22 60.39
C THR A 206 -25.92 34.35 61.20
N ILE A 207 -25.10 35.22 60.56
CA ILE A 207 -25.01 36.70 60.73
C ILE A 207 -23.84 37.26 59.86
N THR A 208 -24.02 38.12 58.83
CA THR A 208 -24.27 39.59 58.72
C THR A 208 -23.04 40.54 58.86
N THR A 209 -22.54 41.04 57.70
CA THR A 209 -21.97 42.38 57.35
C THR A 209 -21.11 43.25 58.29
N GLY A 210 -20.07 43.94 57.77
CA GLY A 210 -19.47 45.09 58.48
C GLY A 210 -18.30 45.90 57.82
N ALA A 211 -18.61 46.79 56.85
CA ALA A 211 -17.89 48.06 56.53
C ALA A 211 -16.37 48.11 56.18
N VAL A 212 -15.91 49.31 55.77
CA VAL A 212 -14.57 49.66 55.23
C VAL A 212 -14.20 51.10 55.62
N PRO A 213 -12.91 51.42 55.90
CA PRO A 213 -12.30 52.63 55.34
C PRO A 213 -10.87 52.42 54.76
N ILE A 214 -10.39 53.42 54.02
CA ILE A 214 -9.20 53.38 53.15
C ILE A 214 -8.04 54.21 53.74
N GLN A 215 -6.79 53.74 53.62
CA GLN A 215 -5.62 54.62 53.40
C GLN A 215 -4.64 54.02 52.38
N LYS A 216 -3.82 54.87 51.74
CA LYS A 216 -2.84 54.54 50.70
C LYS A 216 -1.43 54.98 51.10
N ALA A 217 -0.40 54.18 50.83
CA ALA A 217 0.84 54.60 50.15
C ALA A 217 1.79 53.42 49.86
N LYS A 218 2.53 53.51 48.73
CA LYS A 218 3.93 53.03 48.47
C LYS A 218 4.37 51.73 49.18
N GLN A 219 4.74 50.64 48.50
CA GLN A 219 5.66 50.55 47.36
C GLN A 219 5.48 49.25 46.53
N ASN A 220 6.18 49.14 45.40
CA ASN A 220 6.05 48.11 44.36
C ASN A 220 6.12 46.66 44.87
N ALA A 221 5.24 45.79 44.37
CA ALA A 221 5.17 44.36 44.70
C ALA A 221 5.34 43.45 43.47
N ALA A 222 5.56 42.15 43.75
CA ALA A 222 5.95 41.08 42.84
C ALA A 222 5.03 40.85 41.61
N PRO A 223 5.54 40.19 40.53
CA PRO A 223 4.73 39.78 39.38
C PRO A 223 3.57 38.84 39.77
N PRO A 224 2.47 38.81 38.98
CA PRO A 224 1.27 38.06 39.32
C PRO A 224 1.51 36.53 39.31
N PRO A 225 0.78 35.77 40.15
CA PRO A 225 0.88 34.31 40.19
C PRO A 225 0.45 33.69 38.85
N PRO A 226 1.04 32.55 38.45
CA PRO A 226 0.78 31.94 37.16
C PRO A 226 -0.69 31.52 37.02
N ALA A 227 -1.32 31.92 35.92
CA ALA A 227 -2.69 31.55 35.60
C ALA A 227 -2.85 30.02 35.59
N LYS A 228 -3.86 29.51 36.30
CA LYS A 228 -4.16 28.07 36.36
C LYS A 228 -4.39 27.54 34.94
N LYS A 229 -3.49 26.68 34.46
CA LYS A 229 -3.62 26.03 33.15
C LYS A 229 -4.98 25.31 33.09
N PRO A 230 -5.81 25.53 32.06
CA PRO A 230 -7.03 24.75 31.89
C PRO A 230 -6.65 23.26 31.72
N PRO A 231 -7.49 22.32 32.17
CA PRO A 231 -7.18 20.90 32.07
C PRO A 231 -6.99 20.51 30.60
N LEU A 232 -5.92 19.77 30.33
CA LEU A 232 -5.62 19.20 29.02
C LEU A 232 -6.71 18.21 28.63
N LYS A 233 -7.75 18.70 27.95
CA LYS A 233 -8.69 17.87 27.22
C LYS A 233 -7.93 17.23 26.07
N LEU A 234 -7.49 15.99 26.28
CA LEU A 234 -6.84 15.18 25.26
C LEU A 234 -7.78 15.08 24.06
N ARG A 235 -7.50 15.87 23.02
CA ARG A 235 -8.26 15.85 21.78
C ARG A 235 -7.81 14.63 20.99
N VAL A 236 -8.32 13.47 21.40
CA VAL A 236 -8.38 12.27 20.58
C VAL A 236 -9.15 12.70 19.31
N GLY A 237 -8.41 12.97 18.24
CA GLY A 237 -9.00 13.04 16.90
C GLY A 237 -9.67 11.69 16.59
N PRO A 238 -10.59 11.63 15.62
CA PRO A 238 -11.21 10.36 15.27
C PRO A 238 -10.11 9.32 15.03
N LEU A 239 -10.12 8.27 15.84
CA LEU A 239 -9.34 7.07 15.57
C LEU A 239 -9.65 6.66 14.13
N GLY A 240 -8.62 6.35 13.35
CA GLY A 240 -8.82 5.81 12.01
C GLY A 240 -9.68 4.52 12.08
N PRO A 241 -10.17 4.03 10.93
CA PRO A 241 -10.73 2.68 10.89
C PRO A 241 -9.74 1.71 11.58
N PRO A 242 -10.22 0.78 12.42
CA PRO A 242 -9.35 -0.06 13.23
C PRO A 242 -8.35 -0.80 12.33
N PRO A 243 -7.08 -0.95 12.75
CA PRO A 243 -6.05 -1.57 11.92
C PRO A 243 -6.50 -2.93 11.38
N VAL A 244 -6.51 -3.08 10.07
CA VAL A 244 -6.82 -4.36 9.43
C VAL A 244 -5.68 -5.33 9.76
N LEU A 245 -6.01 -6.45 10.41
CA LEU A 245 -5.03 -7.47 10.77
C LEU A 245 -4.87 -8.47 9.62
N ALA A 246 -3.64 -8.68 9.18
CA ALA A 246 -3.31 -9.68 8.18
C ALA A 246 -3.40 -11.08 8.81
N ASN A 247 -4.30 -11.92 8.28
CA ASN A 247 -4.50 -13.32 8.68
C ASN A 247 -4.78 -13.56 10.19
N ASN A 248 -5.11 -12.48 10.93
CA ASN A 248 -5.32 -12.49 12.37
C ASN A 248 -4.15 -13.09 13.19
N THR A 249 -2.91 -12.94 12.72
CA THR A 249 -1.70 -13.50 13.36
C THR A 249 -0.92 -12.49 14.22
N ILE A 250 -0.05 -13.03 15.07
CA ILE A 250 0.96 -12.27 15.84
C ILE A 250 2.33 -12.53 15.19
N VAL A 251 3.20 -11.51 15.19
CA VAL A 251 4.57 -11.60 14.71
C VAL A 251 5.54 -11.52 15.89
N GLY A 252 6.40 -12.52 16.03
CA GLY A 252 7.58 -12.50 16.91
C GLY A 252 8.85 -12.21 16.13
N VAL A 253 9.80 -11.48 16.74
CA VAL A 253 11.05 -11.05 16.10
C VAL A 253 12.27 -11.57 16.86
N ARG A 254 13.11 -12.35 16.17
CA ARG A 254 14.35 -12.98 16.67
C ARG A 254 14.15 -13.89 17.89
N LEU A 255 13.01 -14.57 17.96
CA LEU A 255 12.70 -15.53 19.02
C LEU A 255 13.75 -16.65 19.08
N ASN A 256 14.28 -16.91 20.26
CA ASN A 256 15.23 -18.01 20.51
C ASN A 256 14.49 -19.34 20.78
N SER A 257 15.21 -20.46 20.82
CA SER A 257 14.62 -21.80 21.02
C SER A 257 13.85 -21.97 22.33
N ALA A 258 14.23 -21.27 23.41
CA ALA A 258 13.49 -21.31 24.67
C ALA A 258 12.21 -20.47 24.60
N ALA A 259 12.26 -19.29 23.98
CA ALA A 259 11.07 -18.49 23.69
C ALA A 259 10.08 -19.26 22.80
N LEU A 260 10.54 -19.89 21.71
CA LEU A 260 9.71 -20.72 20.82
C LEU A 260 9.09 -21.93 21.54
N LYS A 261 9.84 -22.59 22.44
CA LYS A 261 9.30 -23.65 23.30
C LYS A 261 8.20 -23.09 24.21
N ARG A 262 8.44 -21.95 24.88
CA ARG A 262 7.46 -21.33 25.79
C ARG A 262 6.20 -20.85 25.07
N VAL A 263 6.33 -20.27 23.88
CA VAL A 263 5.22 -19.92 22.98
C VAL A 263 4.35 -21.16 22.68
N THR A 264 4.98 -22.30 22.38
CA THR A 264 4.26 -23.58 22.13
C THR A 264 3.62 -24.15 23.39
N GLU A 265 4.28 -24.06 24.56
CA GLU A 265 3.68 -24.43 25.87
C GLU A 265 2.44 -23.59 26.22
N LEU A 266 2.41 -22.33 25.79
CA LEU A 266 1.27 -21.42 25.94
C LEU A 266 0.16 -21.68 24.90
N GLY A 267 0.28 -22.74 24.08
CA GLY A 267 -0.74 -23.19 23.14
C GLY A 267 -0.75 -22.50 21.77
N PHE A 268 0.23 -21.63 21.48
CA PHE A 268 0.34 -20.97 20.17
C PHE A 268 0.86 -21.95 19.12
N LYS A 269 0.30 -21.87 17.91
CA LYS A 269 0.77 -22.66 16.76
C LYS A 269 1.72 -21.78 15.93
N VAL A 270 2.97 -22.22 15.74
CA VAL A 270 3.91 -21.54 14.83
C VAL A 270 3.46 -21.79 13.39
N ALA A 271 3.23 -20.73 12.61
CA ALA A 271 2.85 -20.87 11.21
C ALA A 271 4.07 -21.32 10.36
N PRO A 272 3.89 -22.23 9.39
CA PRO A 272 5.00 -22.71 8.58
C PRO A 272 5.61 -21.59 7.73
N ALA A 273 6.94 -21.47 7.78
CA ALA A 273 7.70 -20.54 6.95
C ALA A 273 7.41 -20.76 5.46
N SER A 274 7.47 -19.70 4.65
CA SER A 274 7.35 -19.87 3.21
C SER A 274 8.65 -20.44 2.62
N PRO A 275 8.60 -21.52 1.82
CA PRO A 275 9.78 -21.98 1.07
C PRO A 275 10.27 -20.96 0.02
N LEU A 276 9.48 -19.91 -0.25
CA LEU A 276 9.90 -18.76 -1.05
C LEU A 276 10.82 -17.79 -0.27
N PHE A 277 10.84 -17.86 1.06
CA PHE A 277 11.79 -17.10 1.88
C PHE A 277 13.18 -17.73 1.76
N GLN A 278 14.14 -16.97 1.25
CA GLN A 278 15.53 -17.43 1.18
C GLN A 278 16.07 -17.65 2.61
N PRO A 279 16.71 -18.79 2.93
CA PRO A 279 16.92 -19.25 4.32
C PRO A 279 18.03 -18.51 5.09
N ARG A 280 18.23 -17.21 4.83
CA ARG A 280 19.25 -16.36 5.47
C ARG A 280 18.68 -15.20 6.31
N THR A 281 17.35 -15.01 6.30
CA THR A 281 16.64 -13.94 7.04
C THR A 281 15.69 -14.55 8.09
N THR A 282 16.21 -15.40 8.98
CA THR A 282 15.44 -16.22 9.94
C THR A 282 14.90 -15.45 11.16
N GLY A 283 14.89 -14.11 11.11
CA GLY A 283 14.58 -13.25 12.25
C GLY A 283 13.09 -12.98 12.52
N VAL A 284 12.16 -13.63 11.82
CA VAL A 284 10.71 -13.36 11.90
C VAL A 284 9.93 -14.66 12.05
N THR A 285 8.97 -14.70 12.98
CA THR A 285 8.10 -15.86 13.26
C THR A 285 6.64 -15.42 13.27
N GLN A 286 5.79 -16.04 12.46
CA GLN A 286 4.34 -15.84 12.55
C GLN A 286 3.73 -16.86 13.53
N LEU A 287 2.84 -16.39 14.41
CA LEU A 287 2.18 -17.14 15.47
C LEU A 287 0.67 -17.05 15.31
N VAL A 288 -0.01 -18.18 15.39
CA VAL A 288 -1.47 -18.28 15.47
C VAL A 288 -1.86 -18.40 16.95
N ALA A 289 -2.78 -17.55 17.39
CA ALA A 289 -3.28 -17.54 18.77
C ALA A 289 -4.05 -18.84 19.11
N PRO A 290 -4.10 -19.24 20.40
CA PRO A 290 -5.00 -20.30 20.87
C PRO A 290 -6.47 -19.98 20.55
N GLU A 291 -7.26 -21.00 20.22
CA GLU A 291 -8.64 -20.87 19.69
C GLU A 291 -9.64 -20.16 20.62
N LEU A 292 -9.32 -19.99 21.91
CA LEU A 292 -10.13 -19.30 22.91
C LEU A 292 -9.62 -17.90 23.29
N LEU A 293 -8.55 -17.40 22.65
CA LEU A 293 -7.99 -16.06 22.90
C LEU A 293 -8.18 -15.15 21.68
N SER A 294 -8.59 -13.91 21.93
CA SER A 294 -8.49 -12.86 20.93
C SER A 294 -7.01 -12.51 20.68
N THR A 295 -6.68 -12.04 19.47
CA THR A 295 -5.30 -11.73 19.06
C THR A 295 -4.66 -10.65 19.94
N ALA A 296 -5.47 -9.74 20.51
CA ALA A 296 -5.02 -8.78 21.51
C ALA A 296 -4.67 -9.47 22.84
N ALA A 297 -5.59 -10.24 23.43
CA ALA A 297 -5.35 -10.96 24.69
C ALA A 297 -4.21 -12.00 24.59
N ALA A 298 -4.03 -12.58 23.40
CA ALA A 298 -2.91 -13.46 23.09
C ALA A 298 -1.57 -12.70 22.97
N LEU A 299 -1.56 -11.47 22.45
CA LEU A 299 -0.38 -10.61 22.47
C LEU A 299 -0.04 -10.16 23.90
N ASP A 300 -1.04 -9.76 24.68
CA ASP A 300 -0.88 -9.39 26.11
C ASP A 300 -0.28 -10.56 26.91
N LEU A 301 -0.71 -11.80 26.64
CA LEU A 301 -0.17 -13.01 27.25
C LEU A 301 1.31 -13.22 26.88
N LEU A 302 1.69 -12.98 25.63
CA LEU A 302 3.08 -13.11 25.19
C LEU A 302 3.98 -12.03 25.81
N HIS A 303 3.54 -10.77 25.86
CA HIS A 303 4.27 -9.69 26.54
C HIS A 303 4.42 -9.95 28.05
N LYS A 304 3.43 -10.58 28.70
CA LYS A 304 3.48 -10.95 30.12
C LYS A 304 4.43 -12.12 30.40
N GLU A 305 4.39 -13.17 29.60
CA GLU A 305 5.14 -14.41 29.85
C GLU A 305 6.57 -14.39 29.27
N LEU A 306 6.83 -13.53 28.27
CA LEU A 306 8.11 -13.37 27.58
C LEU A 306 8.48 -11.87 27.40
N PRO A 307 8.61 -11.09 28.49
CA PRO A 307 8.79 -9.63 28.43
C PRO A 307 10.13 -9.16 27.84
N GLY A 308 11.07 -10.06 27.56
CA GLY A 308 12.33 -9.77 26.87
C GLY A 308 12.30 -10.00 25.36
N ASP A 309 11.29 -10.71 24.85
CA ASP A 309 11.12 -11.01 23.42
C ASP A 309 10.17 -10.00 22.76
N ARG A 310 10.35 -9.76 21.45
CA ARG A 310 9.60 -8.74 20.71
C ARG A 310 8.44 -9.34 19.93
N PHE A 311 7.22 -9.04 20.37
CA PHE A 311 5.96 -9.42 19.71
C PHE A 311 5.11 -8.21 19.32
N GLY A 312 4.34 -8.33 18.25
CA GLY A 312 3.34 -7.36 17.80
C GLY A 312 2.28 -8.01 16.90
N LEU A 313 1.21 -7.29 16.58
CA LEU A 313 0.18 -7.79 15.66
C LEU A 313 0.70 -7.81 14.21
N ASN A 314 0.25 -8.76 13.40
CA ASN A 314 0.51 -8.75 11.97
C ASN A 314 -0.45 -7.77 11.28
N TYR A 315 -0.03 -6.52 11.07
CA TYR A 315 -0.86 -5.50 10.43
C TYR A 315 -0.84 -5.63 8.90
N ALA A 316 -1.95 -5.29 8.26
CA ALA A 316 -2.04 -5.16 6.82
C ALA A 316 -1.60 -3.77 6.34
N TYR A 317 -0.78 -3.75 5.30
CA TYR A 317 -0.30 -2.57 4.58
C TYR A 317 -0.81 -2.63 3.14
N ARG A 318 -1.13 -1.48 2.54
CA ARG A 318 -1.58 -1.36 1.15
C ARG A 318 -0.79 -0.29 0.40
N PRO A 319 -0.58 -0.42 -0.92
CA PRO A 319 -0.31 0.75 -1.76
C PRO A 319 -1.55 1.64 -1.72
N TYR A 320 -1.35 2.92 -1.97
CA TYR A 320 -2.40 3.90 -1.81
C TYR A 320 -3.57 3.68 -2.78
N GLU A 321 -4.77 3.39 -2.24
CA GLU A 321 -5.96 3.01 -3.03
C GLU A 321 -6.37 4.04 -4.09
N VAL A 322 -6.15 5.32 -3.82
CA VAL A 322 -6.41 6.42 -4.77
C VAL A 322 -5.14 7.00 -5.41
N ALA A 323 -4.04 6.25 -5.44
CA ALA A 323 -2.96 6.50 -6.42
C ALA A 323 -3.55 6.30 -7.82
N THR A 324 -3.74 7.40 -8.54
CA THR A 324 -4.51 7.45 -9.80
C THR A 324 -3.60 7.63 -11.00
N GLY A 325 -3.86 6.84 -12.05
CA GLY A 325 -3.14 6.94 -13.29
C GLY A 325 -3.63 5.95 -14.33
N ASP A 326 -2.97 6.00 -15.48
CA ASP A 326 -3.17 5.08 -16.59
C ASP A 326 -2.83 3.65 -16.16
N LYS A 327 -3.86 2.82 -15.98
CA LYS A 327 -3.74 1.35 -15.99
C LYS A 327 -3.42 0.90 -17.43
N PRO A 328 -2.85 -0.31 -17.66
CA PRO A 328 -2.50 -0.81 -19.00
C PRO A 328 -3.58 -0.67 -20.09
N GLU A 329 -4.85 -0.61 -19.70
CA GLU A 329 -6.03 -0.53 -20.57
C GLU A 329 -6.52 0.92 -20.82
N ALA A 330 -5.86 1.94 -20.26
CA ALA A 330 -6.34 3.32 -20.26
C ALA A 330 -5.95 4.13 -21.53
N PRO A 331 -6.77 5.11 -21.98
CA PRO A 331 -6.50 5.87 -23.22
C PRO A 331 -5.22 6.73 -23.23
N GLY A 332 -4.60 7.01 -22.08
CA GLY A 332 -3.31 7.71 -21.99
C GLY A 332 -2.09 6.82 -22.29
N VAL A 333 -2.27 5.49 -22.23
CA VAL A 333 -1.20 4.50 -22.40
C VAL A 333 -0.64 4.49 -23.82
N ARG A 334 0.67 4.24 -23.92
CA ARG A 334 1.38 3.99 -25.17
C ARG A 334 2.27 2.77 -25.05
N GLN A 335 2.64 2.19 -26.20
CA GLN A 335 3.75 1.23 -26.25
C GLN A 335 5.06 1.88 -25.81
N ALA A 336 5.92 1.09 -25.17
CA ALA A 336 7.23 1.54 -24.69
C ALA A 336 8.11 2.02 -25.84
N SER A 337 8.83 3.12 -25.59
CA SER A 337 9.57 3.86 -26.60
C SER A 337 11.06 3.89 -26.31
N PHE A 338 11.86 4.12 -27.36
CA PHE A 338 13.28 4.49 -27.27
C PHE A 338 13.48 5.85 -27.93
N GLY A 339 14.56 6.56 -27.57
CA GLY A 339 14.82 7.95 -27.97
C GLY A 339 14.56 8.98 -26.86
N GLY A 340 14.47 8.55 -25.60
CA GLY A 340 14.33 9.47 -24.46
C GLY A 340 12.92 10.04 -24.26
N CYS A 341 12.84 11.10 -23.46
CA CYS A 341 11.58 11.71 -23.04
C CYS A 341 11.58 13.23 -23.22
N THR A 342 10.46 13.79 -23.72
CA THR A 342 10.31 15.24 -23.90
C THR A 342 10.08 15.95 -22.56
N ALA A 343 10.48 17.22 -22.45
CA ALA A 343 10.31 18.02 -21.24
C ALA A 343 8.84 18.19 -20.80
N GLN A 344 7.88 18.08 -21.73
CA GLN A 344 6.44 18.07 -21.42
C GLN A 344 5.98 16.75 -20.77
N ARG A 345 6.58 15.63 -21.19
CA ARG A 345 6.23 14.26 -20.76
C ARG A 345 6.92 13.91 -19.44
N CYS A 346 8.22 14.16 -19.33
CA CYS A 346 9.02 13.97 -18.12
C CYS A 346 9.38 15.31 -17.47
N TYR A 347 8.36 16.04 -16.99
CA TYR A 347 8.56 17.35 -16.37
C TYR A 347 9.22 17.28 -14.97
N GLY A 348 9.06 16.16 -14.26
CA GLY A 348 9.49 15.99 -12.86
C GLY A 348 10.97 16.34 -12.61
N PRO A 349 11.93 15.77 -13.36
CA PRO A 349 13.34 16.14 -13.31
C PRO A 349 13.57 17.65 -13.43
N ALA A 350 12.91 18.33 -14.36
CA ALA A 350 13.07 19.76 -14.59
C ALA A 350 12.51 20.62 -13.43
N VAL A 351 11.40 20.20 -12.80
CA VAL A 351 10.82 20.90 -11.64
C VAL A 351 11.74 20.91 -10.42
N ILE A 352 12.50 19.83 -10.20
CA ILE A 352 13.50 19.76 -9.10
C ILE A 352 14.90 20.25 -9.53
N GLY A 353 15.10 20.69 -10.77
CA GLY A 353 16.40 21.14 -11.27
C GLY A 353 17.42 20.02 -11.56
N TRP A 354 16.96 18.78 -11.75
CA TRP A 354 17.80 17.61 -11.99
C TRP A 354 18.52 17.67 -13.34
N GLN A 355 19.86 17.68 -13.32
CA GLN A 355 20.68 17.70 -14.53
C GLN A 355 20.94 16.26 -15.06
N PRO A 356 21.00 16.04 -16.38
CA PRO A 356 21.28 14.71 -16.95
C PRO A 356 22.60 14.07 -16.47
N SER A 357 23.60 14.88 -16.12
CA SER A 357 24.89 14.43 -15.56
C SER A 357 24.75 13.76 -14.17
N MET A 358 23.73 14.16 -13.40
CA MET A 358 23.48 13.64 -12.05
C MET A 358 23.07 12.15 -12.03
N ARG A 359 22.69 11.59 -13.19
CA ARG A 359 22.40 10.15 -13.38
C ARG A 359 23.50 9.22 -12.86
N SER A 360 24.75 9.70 -12.90
CA SER A 360 25.94 8.95 -12.47
C SER A 360 26.29 9.12 -10.98
N CYS A 361 25.75 10.13 -10.28
CA CYS A 361 26.10 10.43 -8.87
C CYS A 361 25.80 9.29 -7.89
N ALA A 362 24.97 8.32 -8.29
CA ALA A 362 24.51 7.22 -7.45
C ALA A 362 25.08 5.85 -7.85
N ARG A 363 26.10 5.80 -8.71
CA ARG A 363 26.69 4.54 -9.24
C ARG A 363 27.04 3.52 -8.15
N ASP A 364 27.72 3.98 -7.10
CA ASP A 364 28.15 3.14 -5.97
C ASP A 364 27.10 3.07 -4.83
N VAL A 365 25.91 3.62 -5.05
CA VAL A 365 24.81 3.65 -4.09
C VAL A 365 23.88 2.46 -4.29
N ARG A 366 23.50 1.84 -3.18
CA ARG A 366 22.58 0.70 -3.13
C ARG A 366 21.19 1.20 -2.72
N ILE A 367 20.21 1.15 -3.63
CA ILE A 367 18.86 1.68 -3.41
C ILE A 367 17.88 0.53 -3.21
N GLY A 368 17.33 0.41 -2.01
CA GLY A 368 16.21 -0.48 -1.70
C GLY A 368 14.88 0.14 -2.16
N VAL A 369 14.01 -0.68 -2.72
CA VAL A 369 12.63 -0.32 -3.07
C VAL A 369 11.70 -1.39 -2.53
N ILE A 370 10.80 -1.02 -1.62
CA ILE A 370 9.79 -1.92 -1.04
C ILE A 370 8.42 -1.54 -1.62
N ASP A 371 7.94 -2.36 -2.53
CA ASP A 371 6.78 -2.07 -3.40
C ASP A 371 6.17 -3.39 -3.93
N THR A 372 5.25 -3.33 -4.90
CA THR A 372 4.77 -4.50 -5.63
C THR A 372 5.84 -5.05 -6.57
N SER A 373 5.61 -6.23 -7.15
CA SER A 373 6.49 -6.81 -8.16
C SER A 373 6.72 -5.89 -9.36
N ILE A 374 7.87 -6.06 -10.03
CA ILE A 374 8.31 -5.23 -11.16
C ILE A 374 8.30 -6.07 -12.44
N ASP A 375 7.83 -5.52 -13.55
CA ASP A 375 8.07 -6.09 -14.88
C ASP A 375 9.52 -5.89 -15.30
N ARG A 376 10.41 -6.81 -14.88
CA ARG A 376 11.85 -6.78 -15.20
C ARG A 376 12.13 -6.77 -16.71
N ASN A 377 11.21 -7.25 -17.53
CA ASN A 377 11.38 -7.35 -18.98
C ASN A 377 11.03 -6.05 -19.71
N HIS A 378 10.51 -5.04 -19.00
CA HIS A 378 10.21 -3.74 -19.58
C HIS A 378 11.47 -3.04 -20.13
N PRO A 379 11.42 -2.40 -21.32
CA PRO A 379 12.55 -1.70 -21.92
C PRO A 379 13.26 -0.70 -21.01
N ALA A 380 12.53 -0.05 -20.09
CA ALA A 380 13.09 0.87 -19.10
C ALA A 380 14.11 0.20 -18.15
N PHE A 381 14.16 -1.12 -18.03
CA PHE A 381 15.12 -1.83 -17.17
C PHE A 381 16.23 -2.54 -17.93
N LYS A 382 16.30 -2.39 -19.26
CA LYS A 382 17.37 -2.98 -20.09
C LYS A 382 18.73 -2.48 -19.61
N GLY A 383 19.60 -3.41 -19.22
CA GLY A 383 20.96 -3.11 -18.74
C GLY A 383 21.02 -2.35 -17.42
N ARG A 384 19.99 -2.43 -16.56
CA ARG A 384 19.99 -1.83 -15.22
C ARG A 384 20.31 -2.87 -14.15
N ASN A 385 21.02 -2.49 -13.09
CA ASN A 385 21.44 -3.42 -12.03
C ASN A 385 20.30 -3.70 -11.04
N LEU A 386 19.40 -4.63 -11.38
CA LEU A 386 18.23 -4.98 -10.56
C LEU A 386 18.38 -6.35 -9.87
N HIS A 387 18.45 -6.35 -8.54
CA HIS A 387 18.23 -7.51 -7.69
C HIS A 387 16.78 -7.52 -7.22
N ILE A 388 16.04 -8.63 -7.44
CA ILE A 388 14.62 -8.74 -7.09
C ILE A 388 14.39 -9.92 -6.15
N ALA A 389 13.74 -9.68 -5.02
CA ALA A 389 13.32 -10.70 -4.05
C ALA A 389 11.80 -10.64 -3.81
N ASN A 390 11.21 -11.74 -3.34
CA ASN A 390 9.78 -11.84 -3.03
C ASN A 390 9.63 -12.29 -1.58
N PHE A 391 8.76 -11.59 -0.83
CA PHE A 391 8.49 -11.85 0.58
C PHE A 391 7.01 -12.14 0.79
N LEU A 392 6.42 -12.94 -0.10
CA LEU A 392 4.98 -13.22 -0.08
C LEU A 392 4.65 -14.42 0.82
N PRO A 393 3.47 -14.45 1.47
CA PRO A 393 2.97 -15.63 2.16
C PRO A 393 2.83 -16.86 1.25
N ASN A 394 2.79 -18.05 1.86
CA ASN A 394 2.65 -19.32 1.14
C ASN A 394 1.41 -19.36 0.23
N GLY A 395 1.61 -19.76 -1.03
CA GLY A 395 0.54 -19.87 -2.03
C GLY A 395 -0.12 -18.54 -2.45
N ALA A 396 0.33 -17.40 -1.92
CA ALA A 396 -0.33 -16.12 -2.13
C ALA A 396 -0.23 -15.65 -3.60
N ARG A 397 -1.39 -15.35 -4.21
CA ARG A 397 -1.49 -14.80 -5.57
C ARG A 397 -0.75 -13.46 -5.62
N ARG A 398 0.13 -13.25 -6.60
CA ARG A 398 0.89 -11.99 -6.76
C ARG A 398 -0.04 -10.78 -6.90
N ALA A 399 0.38 -9.62 -6.38
CA ALA A 399 -0.30 -8.35 -6.67
C ALA A 399 0.01 -7.87 -8.11
N PRO A 400 -0.84 -7.00 -8.68
CA PRO A 400 -0.51 -6.25 -9.90
C PRO A 400 0.84 -5.51 -9.81
N ASN A 401 1.65 -5.63 -10.86
CA ASN A 401 3.03 -5.14 -10.95
C ASN A 401 3.16 -3.69 -11.46
N TRP A 402 2.07 -3.00 -11.77
CA TRP A 402 2.13 -1.65 -12.37
C TRP A 402 2.73 -0.60 -11.42
N HIS A 403 2.43 -0.67 -10.13
CA HIS A 403 2.89 0.32 -9.16
C HIS A 403 4.40 0.21 -8.93
N GLY A 404 4.92 -0.97 -8.58
CA GLY A 404 6.37 -1.20 -8.44
C GLY A 404 7.15 -0.95 -9.74
N THR A 405 6.58 -1.28 -10.90
CA THR A 405 7.16 -0.95 -12.22
C THR A 405 7.29 0.57 -12.40
N GLY A 406 6.21 1.32 -12.15
CA GLY A 406 6.21 2.77 -12.31
C GLY A 406 7.07 3.51 -11.28
N VAL A 407 7.12 3.05 -10.03
CA VAL A 407 7.98 3.62 -8.98
C VAL A 407 9.47 3.33 -9.28
N MET A 408 9.80 2.12 -9.71
CA MET A 408 11.17 1.77 -10.08
C MET A 408 11.64 2.54 -11.32
N ALA A 409 10.81 2.77 -12.33
CA ALA A 409 11.23 3.48 -13.55
C ALA A 409 11.62 4.95 -13.30
N VAL A 410 10.99 5.65 -12.34
CA VAL A 410 11.40 7.02 -11.94
C VAL A 410 12.84 7.04 -11.39
N LEU A 411 13.28 5.98 -10.73
CA LEU A 411 14.65 5.84 -10.21
C LEU A 411 15.63 5.29 -11.27
N ALA A 412 15.28 4.11 -11.81
CA ALA A 412 16.17 3.20 -12.51
C ALA A 412 16.00 3.20 -14.04
N GLY A 413 15.04 3.94 -14.58
CA GLY A 413 14.70 3.93 -16.01
C GLY A 413 15.90 4.17 -16.92
N ASN A 414 16.08 3.34 -17.94
CA ASN A 414 17.18 3.41 -18.88
C ASN A 414 17.22 4.81 -19.56
N PRO A 415 18.38 5.49 -19.61
CA PRO A 415 18.52 6.83 -20.22
C PRO A 415 17.91 6.99 -21.62
N ASP A 416 17.88 5.91 -22.40
CA ASP A 416 17.45 5.88 -23.80
C ASP A 416 15.98 5.49 -23.98
N SER A 417 15.28 5.04 -22.93
CA SER A 417 13.86 4.69 -23.00
C SER A 417 12.96 5.95 -23.00
N GLY A 418 11.67 5.77 -23.26
CA GLY A 418 10.66 6.81 -23.09
C GLY A 418 10.41 7.26 -21.65
N THR A 419 11.01 6.54 -20.70
CA THR A 419 10.81 6.64 -19.24
C THR A 419 12.17 6.62 -18.52
N PRO A 420 13.06 7.61 -18.79
CA PRO A 420 14.40 7.60 -18.23
C PRO A 420 14.39 8.03 -16.76
N GLY A 421 15.12 7.29 -15.93
CA GLY A 421 15.22 7.50 -14.49
C GLY A 421 16.19 8.60 -14.09
N LEU A 422 16.07 8.99 -12.83
CA LEU A 422 16.90 10.03 -12.20
C LEU A 422 18.33 9.51 -11.88
N VAL A 423 18.45 8.29 -11.35
CA VAL A 423 19.70 7.68 -10.83
C VAL A 423 19.96 6.28 -11.41
N PRO A 424 19.90 6.08 -12.74
CA PRO A 424 19.80 4.76 -13.33
C PRO A 424 21.09 3.92 -13.28
N ASP A 425 22.23 4.50 -12.91
CA ASP A 425 23.50 3.78 -12.73
C ASP A 425 23.62 3.09 -11.36
N ALA A 426 22.68 3.30 -10.44
CA ALA A 426 22.70 2.73 -9.09
C ALA A 426 22.43 1.21 -9.06
N SER A 427 22.73 0.58 -7.91
CA SER A 427 22.42 -0.83 -7.65
C SER A 427 21.09 -0.97 -6.91
N PHE A 428 20.08 -1.54 -7.56
CA PHE A 428 18.71 -1.58 -7.04
C PHE A 428 18.36 -2.93 -6.39
N PHE A 429 17.71 -2.87 -5.25
CA PHE A 429 17.23 -4.01 -4.47
C PHE A 429 15.72 -3.89 -4.31
N ALA A 430 14.96 -4.58 -5.15
CA ALA A 430 13.51 -4.56 -5.14
C ALA A 430 12.94 -5.71 -4.28
N ALA A 431 12.28 -5.36 -3.19
CA ALA A 431 11.54 -6.29 -2.35
C ALA A 431 10.05 -6.24 -2.69
N ASN A 432 9.57 -7.25 -3.41
CA ASN A 432 8.14 -7.45 -3.61
C ASN A 432 7.51 -8.02 -2.33
N VAL A 433 6.73 -7.19 -1.63
CA VAL A 433 6.01 -7.56 -0.40
C VAL A 433 4.50 -7.75 -0.60
N TYR A 434 3.97 -7.43 -1.79
CA TYR A 434 2.53 -7.41 -2.04
C TYR A 434 2.00 -8.66 -2.72
N HIS A 435 1.02 -9.28 -2.07
CA HIS A 435 0.12 -10.25 -2.69
C HIS A 435 -1.24 -9.59 -3.01
N SER A 436 -2.06 -10.25 -3.81
CA SER A 436 -3.47 -9.94 -3.95
C SER A 436 -4.23 -10.51 -2.75
N ASP A 437 -5.18 -9.75 -2.21
CA ASP A 437 -6.23 -10.29 -1.34
C ASP A 437 -7.36 -10.99 -2.15
N GLU A 438 -8.41 -11.40 -1.44
CA GLU A 438 -9.62 -12.02 -1.99
C GLU A 438 -10.32 -11.13 -3.04
N HIS A 439 -10.26 -9.81 -2.87
CA HIS A 439 -10.82 -8.80 -3.77
C HIS A 439 -9.86 -8.38 -4.89
N GLY A 440 -8.68 -9.02 -4.96
CA GLY A 440 -7.63 -8.67 -5.93
C GLY A 440 -6.92 -7.35 -5.66
N GLN A 441 -7.12 -6.74 -4.50
CA GLN A 441 -6.40 -5.53 -4.12
C GLN A 441 -5.02 -5.90 -3.54
N PRO A 442 -3.96 -5.13 -3.81
CA PRO A 442 -2.67 -5.40 -3.22
C PRO A 442 -2.71 -5.25 -1.70
N VAL A 443 -2.13 -6.21 -0.99
CA VAL A 443 -1.89 -6.18 0.45
C VAL A 443 -0.52 -6.80 0.78
N ALA A 444 0.16 -6.24 1.77
CA ALA A 444 1.38 -6.75 2.38
C ALA A 444 1.16 -6.85 3.89
N ASP A 445 1.98 -7.62 4.62
CA ASP A 445 1.87 -7.74 6.07
C ASP A 445 3.17 -7.35 6.82
N THR A 446 3.05 -7.09 8.12
CA THR A 446 4.17 -6.77 9.02
C THR A 446 5.31 -7.78 8.88
N ALA A 447 4.99 -9.08 8.83
CA ALA A 447 5.99 -10.13 8.68
C ALA A 447 6.75 -10.07 7.34
N SER A 448 6.07 -9.75 6.24
CA SER A 448 6.64 -9.57 4.90
C SER A 448 7.56 -8.35 4.85
N LEU A 449 7.13 -7.24 5.46
CA LEU A 449 7.91 -6.00 5.56
C LEU A 449 9.16 -6.17 6.44
N LEU A 450 9.06 -6.86 7.59
CA LEU A 450 10.22 -7.14 8.44
C LEU A 450 11.28 -7.99 7.73
N GLN A 451 10.86 -9.00 6.96
CA GLN A 451 11.77 -9.82 6.17
C GLN A 451 12.39 -9.05 5.00
N ALA A 452 11.62 -8.17 4.34
CA ALA A 452 12.15 -7.25 3.34
C ALA A 452 13.23 -6.33 3.96
N LEU A 453 12.97 -5.73 5.13
CA LEU A 453 13.93 -4.90 5.85
C LEU A 453 15.19 -5.68 6.28
N ASP A 454 15.06 -6.94 6.67
CA ASP A 454 16.22 -7.80 6.98
C ASP A 454 17.04 -8.18 5.72
N TRP A 455 16.38 -8.39 4.58
CA TRP A 455 17.07 -8.55 3.30
C TRP A 455 17.75 -7.26 2.84
N MET A 456 17.14 -6.10 3.04
CA MET A 456 17.77 -4.79 2.81
C MET A 456 19.03 -4.62 3.68
N ARG A 457 18.97 -5.04 4.95
CA ARG A 457 20.10 -5.10 5.89
C ARG A 457 21.25 -5.96 5.35
N ALA A 458 20.94 -7.19 4.93
CA ALA A 458 21.91 -8.15 4.41
C ALA A 458 22.53 -7.69 3.07
N SER A 459 21.72 -7.08 2.21
CA SER A 459 22.12 -6.48 0.92
C SER A 459 22.96 -5.21 1.06
N LYS A 460 23.07 -4.65 2.28
CA LYS A 460 23.75 -3.38 2.61
C LYS A 460 23.22 -2.20 1.79
N VAL A 461 21.90 -2.03 1.71
CA VAL A 461 21.33 -0.86 1.03
C VAL A 461 21.59 0.42 1.83
N HIS A 462 21.71 1.53 1.10
CA HIS A 462 22.05 2.86 1.62
C HIS A 462 20.80 3.75 1.78
N VAL A 463 19.86 3.65 0.83
CA VAL A 463 18.60 4.42 0.81
C VAL A 463 17.46 3.45 0.53
N ILE A 464 16.32 3.57 1.23
CA ILE A 464 15.13 2.73 1.04
C ILE A 464 13.92 3.62 0.71
N ASN A 465 13.31 3.39 -0.46
CA ASN A 465 12.03 3.95 -0.86
C ASN A 465 10.86 3.02 -0.46
N MET A 466 9.85 3.55 0.22
CA MET A 466 8.65 2.82 0.66
C MET A 466 7.38 3.55 0.21
N SER A 467 6.78 3.10 -0.89
CA SER A 467 5.62 3.77 -1.50
C SER A 467 4.28 3.18 -1.02
N MET A 468 4.09 3.16 0.30
CA MET A 468 3.02 2.39 0.99
C MET A 468 2.34 3.14 2.13
N SER A 469 1.18 2.61 2.55
CA SER A 469 0.44 2.99 3.75
C SER A 469 0.12 1.82 4.67
N GLY A 470 0.13 2.08 5.98
CA GLY A 470 -0.44 1.24 7.01
C GLY A 470 -0.50 1.95 8.37
N PRO A 471 -0.84 1.21 9.44
CA PRO A 471 -0.89 1.72 10.81
C PRO A 471 0.50 1.90 11.43
N GLN A 472 0.56 2.52 12.61
CA GLN A 472 1.75 2.49 13.45
C GLN A 472 2.00 1.06 13.94
N ASP A 473 3.27 0.62 13.87
CA ASP A 473 3.73 -0.73 14.15
C ASP A 473 5.11 -0.65 14.80
N GLU A 474 5.21 -1.07 16.06
CA GLU A 474 6.44 -0.98 16.86
C GLU A 474 7.55 -1.96 16.41
N LEU A 475 7.19 -3.03 15.70
CA LEU A 475 8.17 -3.93 15.10
C LEU A 475 8.84 -3.24 13.91
N ILE A 476 8.03 -2.63 13.04
CA ILE A 476 8.50 -1.86 11.87
C ILE A 476 9.24 -0.59 12.30
N GLU A 477 8.72 0.19 13.26
CA GLU A 477 9.42 1.37 13.80
C GLU A 477 10.78 0.98 14.38
N GLY A 478 10.84 -0.10 15.15
CA GLY A 478 12.08 -0.62 15.72
C GLY A 478 13.07 -1.12 14.66
N ALA A 479 12.60 -1.79 13.60
CA ALA A 479 13.45 -2.26 12.50
C ALA A 479 14.02 -1.08 11.67
N ILE A 480 13.19 -0.08 11.35
CA ILE A 480 13.61 1.16 10.70
C ILE A 480 14.63 1.92 11.58
N LYS A 481 14.40 1.98 12.90
CA LYS A 481 15.33 2.59 13.86
C LYS A 481 16.67 1.83 13.94
N GLU A 482 16.67 0.50 13.97
CA GLU A 482 17.88 -0.35 13.97
C GLU A 482 18.70 -0.22 12.68
N LEU A 483 18.08 0.14 11.56
CA LEU A 483 18.72 0.38 10.26
C LEU A 483 19.18 1.84 10.09
N SER A 484 18.37 2.80 10.50
CA SER A 484 18.71 4.23 10.46
C SER A 484 19.93 4.53 11.35
N ALA A 485 20.03 3.88 12.52
CA ALA A 485 21.22 3.93 13.37
C ALA A 485 22.50 3.31 12.75
N ARG A 486 22.41 2.71 11.56
CA ARG A 486 23.54 2.20 10.76
C ARG A 486 23.83 3.06 9.52
N GLY A 487 23.14 4.19 9.37
CA GLY A 487 23.27 5.10 8.21
C GLY A 487 22.30 4.82 7.06
N VAL A 488 21.36 3.90 7.20
CA VAL A 488 20.36 3.63 6.15
C VAL A 488 19.32 4.76 6.13
N LEU A 489 19.18 5.43 5.00
CA LEU A 489 18.22 6.52 4.80
C LEU A 489 16.87 5.95 4.39
N PHE A 490 15.78 6.54 4.89
CA PHE A 490 14.42 6.09 4.57
C PHE A 490 13.60 7.22 3.98
N VAL A 491 12.93 6.94 2.86
CA VAL A 491 12.01 7.85 2.18
C VAL A 491 10.68 7.12 1.99
N ALA A 492 9.57 7.78 2.29
CA ALA A 492 8.25 7.19 2.11
C ALA A 492 7.22 8.18 1.58
N ALA A 493 6.30 7.62 0.80
CA ALA A 493 5.11 8.31 0.32
C ALA A 493 4.22 8.71 1.49
N ALA A 494 3.95 10.01 1.64
CA ALA A 494 3.34 10.54 2.85
C ALA A 494 1.88 10.12 3.09
N GLY A 495 1.12 9.86 2.03
CA GLY A 495 -0.32 9.62 2.15
C GLY A 495 -1.11 10.05 0.93
N ASN A 496 -2.06 9.22 0.46
CA ASN A 496 -3.09 9.63 -0.52
C ASN A 496 -4.55 9.56 0.03
N GLY A 497 -4.77 9.50 1.34
CA GLY A 497 -6.12 9.48 1.94
C GLY A 497 -6.86 10.83 1.96
N GLY A 498 -6.23 11.89 1.45
CA GLY A 498 -6.76 13.25 1.39
C GLY A 498 -6.43 14.13 2.62
N PRO A 499 -6.70 15.45 2.55
CA PRO A 499 -6.29 16.43 3.56
C PRO A 499 -6.73 16.18 5.02
N ASN A 500 -7.74 15.32 5.23
CA ASN A 500 -8.30 14.98 6.54
C ASN A 500 -7.92 13.58 7.03
N ALA A 501 -7.13 12.80 6.26
CA ALA A 501 -6.70 11.48 6.66
C ALA A 501 -5.70 11.52 7.84
N PRO A 502 -5.63 10.46 8.67
CA PRO A 502 -4.63 10.37 9.73
C PRO A 502 -3.20 10.31 9.18
N LYS A 503 -2.20 10.47 10.06
CA LYS A 503 -0.79 10.26 9.70
C LYS A 503 -0.61 8.83 9.17
N SER A 504 0.05 8.66 8.02
CA SER A 504 0.30 7.33 7.45
C SER A 504 1.72 6.85 7.74
N PHE A 505 1.87 5.55 8.00
CA PHE A 505 3.14 4.89 8.27
C PHE A 505 3.53 4.01 7.07
N PRO A 506 4.82 3.87 6.73
CA PRO A 506 6.00 4.25 7.54
C PRO A 506 6.39 5.74 7.50
N ALA A 507 5.77 6.58 6.65
CA ALA A 507 6.17 7.98 6.48
C ALA A 507 6.19 8.82 7.77
N ALA A 508 5.27 8.58 8.70
CA ALA A 508 5.19 9.32 9.97
C ALA A 508 6.21 8.89 11.04
N TYR A 509 7.10 7.91 10.79
CA TYR A 509 8.19 7.58 11.71
C TYR A 509 9.30 8.65 11.72
N LYS A 510 9.94 8.86 12.88
CA LYS A 510 10.91 9.95 13.08
C LYS A 510 12.16 9.85 12.18
N GLN A 511 12.51 8.64 11.75
CA GLN A 511 13.66 8.31 10.92
C GLN A 511 13.36 8.36 9.41
N VAL A 512 12.09 8.50 9.02
CA VAL A 512 11.63 8.41 7.63
C VAL A 512 11.29 9.80 7.12
N ILE A 513 11.75 10.14 5.91
CA ILE A 513 11.41 11.36 5.20
C ILE A 513 10.08 11.16 4.48
N ALA A 514 9.04 11.84 4.94
CA ALA A 514 7.70 11.82 4.39
C ALA A 514 7.57 12.80 3.21
N VAL A 515 7.22 12.27 2.05
CA VAL A 515 7.18 13.03 0.79
C VAL A 515 5.75 13.23 0.32
N THR A 516 5.32 14.49 0.22
CA THR A 516 4.06 14.87 -0.44
C THR A 516 4.25 15.04 -1.95
N ALA A 517 3.16 15.06 -2.71
CA ALA A 517 3.16 15.17 -4.16
C ALA A 517 2.73 16.56 -4.65
N VAL A 518 3.42 17.10 -5.65
CA VAL A 518 3.01 18.28 -6.43
C VAL A 518 2.89 17.99 -7.92
N GLY A 519 2.09 18.79 -8.62
CA GLY A 519 2.02 18.81 -10.08
C GLY A 519 3.05 19.72 -10.75
N LYS A 520 3.02 19.75 -12.09
CA LYS A 520 3.85 20.64 -12.95
C LYS A 520 3.66 22.14 -12.68
N ASP A 521 2.55 22.51 -12.07
CA ASP A 521 2.16 23.86 -11.65
C ASP A 521 2.47 24.13 -10.17
N LEU A 522 3.21 23.22 -9.52
CA LEU A 522 3.60 23.22 -8.10
C LEU A 522 2.43 23.14 -7.11
N ARG A 523 1.21 22.84 -7.57
CA ARG A 523 0.06 22.66 -6.69
C ARG A 523 0.12 21.29 -6.01
N GLY A 524 -0.17 21.26 -4.71
CA GLY A 524 -0.29 20.02 -3.95
C GLY A 524 -1.34 19.07 -4.53
N TYR A 525 -1.02 17.78 -4.54
CA TYR A 525 -1.92 16.71 -4.99
C TYR A 525 -3.19 16.67 -4.13
N VAL A 526 -4.36 16.73 -4.76
CA VAL A 526 -5.65 16.90 -4.06
C VAL A 526 -6.02 15.74 -3.13
N HIS A 527 -5.39 14.58 -3.30
CA HIS A 527 -5.54 13.43 -2.41
C HIS A 527 -4.39 13.28 -1.40
N ALA A 528 -3.39 14.16 -1.36
CA ALA A 528 -2.31 14.04 -0.38
C ALA A 528 -2.83 14.13 1.08
N ASN A 529 -2.25 13.36 2.00
CA ASN A 529 -2.47 13.58 3.43
C ASN A 529 -1.79 14.89 3.85
N HIS A 530 -2.43 15.64 4.75
CA HIS A 530 -1.84 16.86 5.33
C HIS A 530 -1.52 16.64 6.81
N GLY A 531 -0.35 17.09 7.26
CA GLY A 531 -0.01 17.09 8.67
C GLY A 531 1.42 17.46 9.01
N ASP A 532 1.64 17.67 10.30
CA ASP A 532 2.90 17.96 10.97
C ASP A 532 3.78 16.68 11.08
N TYR A 533 3.88 15.98 9.95
CA TYR A 533 4.81 14.89 9.66
C TYR A 533 5.28 14.90 8.20
N ILE A 534 4.67 15.71 7.32
CA ILE A 534 5.18 15.96 5.97
C ILE A 534 6.51 16.71 6.09
N ASP A 535 7.59 16.16 5.52
CA ASP A 535 8.90 16.79 5.58
C ASP A 535 9.18 17.66 4.35
N VAL A 536 8.84 17.16 3.15
CA VAL A 536 9.10 17.82 1.86
C VAL A 536 8.05 17.46 0.80
N ALA A 537 7.98 18.27 -0.26
CA ALA A 537 7.25 18.01 -1.49
C ALA A 537 8.19 17.57 -2.62
N ALA A 538 7.67 16.75 -3.55
CA ALA A 538 8.33 16.41 -4.81
C ALA A 538 7.31 16.14 -5.95
N PRO A 539 7.71 16.10 -7.23
CA PRO A 539 6.81 15.85 -8.35
C PRO A 539 6.12 14.49 -8.23
N GLY A 540 4.79 14.47 -8.21
CA GLY A 540 4.00 13.26 -7.99
C GLY A 540 2.60 13.28 -8.60
N VAL A 541 2.31 14.19 -9.54
CA VAL A 541 1.00 14.24 -10.23
C VAL A 541 1.23 14.27 -11.74
N GLY A 542 0.66 13.33 -12.48
CA GLY A 542 0.88 13.20 -13.92
C GLY A 542 2.34 12.92 -14.28
N ILE A 543 3.01 12.05 -13.52
CA ILE A 543 4.38 11.59 -13.81
C ILE A 543 4.32 10.53 -14.89
N TRP A 544 4.98 10.76 -16.04
CA TRP A 544 5.13 9.73 -17.07
C TRP A 544 6.08 8.64 -16.59
N THR A 545 5.64 7.39 -16.62
CA THR A 545 6.44 6.26 -16.13
C THR A 545 6.09 4.94 -16.84
N ALA A 546 6.89 3.91 -16.58
CA ALA A 546 6.73 2.58 -17.16
C ALA A 546 5.51 1.87 -16.56
N LEU A 547 4.83 1.09 -17.40
CA LEU A 547 3.74 0.19 -17.05
C LEU A 547 4.08 -1.24 -17.54
N PRO A 548 3.47 -2.30 -16.98
CA PRO A 548 3.75 -3.67 -17.36
C PRO A 548 3.40 -3.96 -18.83
N ASN A 549 3.96 -5.02 -19.39
CA ASN A 549 3.64 -5.53 -20.74
C ASN A 549 4.08 -4.58 -21.88
N LEU A 550 5.25 -3.96 -21.73
CA LEU A 550 5.85 -3.02 -22.71
C LEU A 550 5.05 -1.71 -22.88
N LEU A 551 4.53 -1.13 -21.79
CA LEU A 551 3.66 0.04 -21.82
C LEU A 551 4.26 1.24 -21.06
N GLU A 552 3.80 2.45 -21.37
CA GLU A 552 4.13 3.70 -20.68
C GLU A 552 2.86 4.55 -20.50
N GLY A 553 2.73 5.28 -19.40
CA GLY A 553 1.54 6.09 -19.09
C GLY A 553 1.75 7.07 -17.94
N TYR A 554 0.75 7.91 -17.64
CA TYR A 554 0.81 8.88 -16.55
C TYR A 554 0.33 8.31 -15.22
N GLN A 555 1.04 8.61 -14.13
CA GLN A 555 0.75 8.15 -12.78
C GLN A 555 0.80 9.29 -11.75
N SER A 556 -0.05 9.20 -10.71
CA SER A 556 -0.20 10.23 -9.68
C SER A 556 -0.35 9.64 -8.28
N GLY A 557 0.35 10.23 -7.32
CA GLY A 557 0.36 9.80 -5.92
C GLY A 557 1.65 10.22 -5.22
N THR A 558 1.61 10.28 -3.88
CA THR A 558 2.83 10.46 -3.06
C THR A 558 3.85 9.33 -3.28
N SER A 559 3.39 8.16 -3.75
CA SER A 559 4.20 7.03 -4.24
C SER A 559 5.12 7.36 -5.41
N PHE A 560 4.77 8.34 -6.25
CA PHE A 560 5.59 8.80 -7.38
C PHE A 560 6.44 10.03 -7.04
N ALA A 561 6.15 10.70 -5.91
CA ALA A 561 6.97 11.75 -5.34
C ALA A 561 8.16 11.20 -4.52
N ALA A 562 7.93 10.16 -3.72
CA ALA A 562 8.98 9.48 -2.93
C ALA A 562 10.26 9.07 -3.73
N PRO A 563 10.19 8.51 -4.96
CA PRO A 563 11.39 8.19 -5.73
C PRO A 563 12.21 9.43 -6.17
N HIS A 564 11.59 10.61 -6.33
CA HIS A 564 12.33 11.84 -6.63
C HIS A 564 13.23 12.25 -5.45
N VAL A 565 12.72 12.19 -4.21
CA VAL A 565 13.53 12.48 -3.00
C VAL A 565 14.55 11.37 -2.74
N THR A 566 14.21 10.11 -3.02
CA THR A 566 15.17 8.99 -2.98
C THR A 566 16.36 9.22 -3.91
N ALA A 567 16.13 9.73 -5.12
CA ALA A 567 17.20 10.09 -6.05
C ALA A 567 18.08 11.24 -5.53
N ILE A 568 17.47 12.30 -4.97
CA ILE A 568 18.18 13.43 -4.33
C ILE A 568 19.12 12.93 -3.22
N LEU A 569 18.62 12.08 -2.32
CA LEU A 569 19.43 11.50 -1.24
C LEU A 569 20.50 10.52 -1.73
N ALA A 570 20.26 9.82 -2.84
CA ALA A 570 21.27 8.95 -3.45
C ALA A 570 22.41 9.77 -4.08
N ALA A 571 22.13 10.84 -4.82
CA ALA A 571 23.17 11.71 -5.38
C ALA A 571 23.96 12.48 -4.29
N ALA A 572 23.29 12.84 -3.19
CA ALA A 572 23.89 13.49 -2.03
C ALA A 572 24.50 12.52 -0.99
N HIS A 573 24.47 11.19 -1.24
CA HIS A 573 24.65 10.15 -0.24
C HIS A 573 25.78 10.39 0.78
N ASP A 574 27.01 10.63 0.34
CA ASP A 574 28.14 10.75 1.28
C ASP A 574 28.14 12.04 2.09
N ARG A 575 27.35 13.05 1.68
CA ARG A 575 27.04 14.24 2.49
C ARG A 575 25.93 14.01 3.53
N VAL A 576 25.20 12.89 3.48
CA VAL A 576 24.02 12.62 4.32
C VAL A 576 24.03 11.28 5.08
N ARG A 577 24.84 10.30 4.70
CA ARG A 577 24.79 8.89 5.16
C ARG A 577 25.04 8.60 6.65
N GLN A 578 25.22 9.63 7.49
CA GLN A 578 25.33 9.52 8.96
C GLN A 578 24.57 10.65 9.69
N LYS A 579 23.80 11.47 8.97
CA LYS A 579 23.00 12.57 9.55
C LYS A 579 21.65 12.05 10.06
N SER A 580 21.12 12.68 11.12
CA SER A 580 19.72 12.52 11.50
C SER A 580 18.79 13.15 10.44
N LYS A 581 17.50 12.77 10.43
CA LYS A 581 16.51 13.32 9.48
C LYS A 581 16.51 14.86 9.46
N GLU A 582 16.60 15.49 10.63
CA GLU A 582 16.59 16.96 10.77
C GLU A 582 17.82 17.62 10.12
N GLU A 583 19.00 17.02 10.28
CA GLU A 583 20.25 17.49 9.65
C GLU A 583 20.26 17.22 8.14
N ILE A 584 19.65 16.13 7.67
CA ILE A 584 19.44 15.88 6.24
C ILE A 584 18.56 16.97 5.65
N LEU A 585 17.35 17.17 6.19
CA LEU A 585 16.37 18.14 5.71
C LEU A 585 16.88 19.59 5.79
N SER A 586 17.76 19.89 6.75
CA SER A 586 18.41 21.21 6.89
C SER A 586 19.67 21.37 6.03
N SER A 587 20.04 20.36 5.24
CA SER A 587 21.13 20.41 4.25
C SER A 587 20.70 20.02 2.83
N LEU A 588 19.38 19.98 2.57
CA LEU A 588 18.81 19.96 1.23
C LEU A 588 18.55 21.39 0.75
N ASP A 589 18.75 21.62 -0.55
CA ASP A 589 18.21 22.81 -1.21
C ASP A 589 16.68 22.65 -1.32
N ILE A 590 15.93 23.55 -0.67
CA ILE A 590 14.47 23.52 -0.65
C ILE A 590 13.92 24.83 -1.23
N ARG A 591 12.94 24.71 -2.14
CA ARG A 591 12.09 25.84 -2.56
C ARG A 591 10.81 25.83 -1.73
N ASP A 592 10.65 26.82 -0.86
CA ASP A 592 9.43 27.05 -0.07
C ASP A 592 8.16 27.12 -0.95
N LEU A 593 7.04 26.57 -0.48
CA LEU A 593 5.76 26.47 -1.20
C LEU A 593 4.57 26.69 -0.25
N GLY A 594 3.63 27.54 -0.67
CA GLY A 594 2.41 27.81 0.10
C GLY A 594 2.59 28.99 1.07
N PRO A 595 2.17 28.86 2.35
CA PRO A 595 2.56 29.80 3.41
C PRO A 595 4.09 29.79 3.60
N ALA A 596 4.67 30.90 4.06
CA ALA A 596 6.12 30.96 4.28
C ALA A 596 6.57 30.13 5.48
N GLY A 597 7.57 29.27 5.28
CA GLY A 597 8.12 28.36 6.28
C GLY A 597 7.31 27.07 6.47
N PRO A 598 7.80 26.11 7.29
CA PRO A 598 7.30 24.75 7.30
C PRO A 598 5.81 24.60 7.60
N ASP A 599 5.10 23.93 6.69
CA ASP A 599 3.64 23.86 6.63
C ASP A 599 3.12 22.41 6.59
N ARG A 600 1.81 22.24 6.78
CA ARG A 600 1.16 20.91 6.86
C ARG A 600 0.84 20.29 5.49
N ILE A 601 1.04 21.02 4.39
CA ILE A 601 0.73 20.60 3.01
C ILE A 601 2.00 20.15 2.29
N TYR A 602 3.02 21.01 2.25
CA TYR A 602 4.28 20.87 1.51
C TYR A 602 5.48 20.51 2.40
N GLY A 603 5.32 20.47 3.72
CA GLY A 603 6.43 20.32 4.66
C GLY A 603 7.31 21.56 4.62
N ARG A 604 8.61 21.42 4.35
CA ARG A 604 9.54 22.55 4.13
C ARG A 604 9.39 23.21 2.75
N GLY A 605 8.64 22.59 1.84
CA GLY A 605 8.58 22.98 0.43
C GLY A 605 9.12 21.90 -0.51
N LEU A 606 9.33 22.26 -1.78
CA LEU A 606 9.85 21.39 -2.84
C LEU A 606 11.34 21.08 -2.63
N ALA A 607 11.68 19.79 -2.50
CA ALA A 607 13.07 19.35 -2.49
C ALA A 607 13.70 19.48 -3.89
N LEU A 608 14.89 20.08 -3.97
CA LEU A 608 15.63 20.30 -5.20
C LEU A 608 16.81 19.31 -5.34
N ALA A 609 17.30 19.15 -6.58
CA ALA A 609 18.49 18.38 -6.88
C ALA A 609 19.76 19.09 -6.35
N PRO A 610 20.72 18.36 -5.78
CA PRO A 610 21.93 18.96 -5.24
C PRO A 610 22.81 19.52 -6.37
N ALA A 611 23.39 20.71 -6.18
CA ALA A 611 24.16 21.40 -7.24
C ALA A 611 25.32 20.58 -7.86
N ALA A 612 25.85 19.58 -7.16
CA ALA A 612 26.81 18.61 -7.66
C ALA A 612 26.65 17.24 -6.95
N CYS A 613 27.19 16.18 -7.54
CA CYS A 613 27.37 14.89 -6.85
C CYS A 613 28.12 15.04 -5.52
N SER A 614 28.02 14.05 -4.64
CA SER A 614 28.92 13.94 -3.47
C SER A 614 30.40 13.94 -3.93
N PRO A 615 31.33 14.51 -3.13
CA PRO A 615 32.71 14.71 -3.57
C PRO A 615 33.40 13.37 -3.89
N GLY A 616 33.73 13.18 -5.17
CA GLY A 616 34.25 11.92 -5.73
C GLY A 616 33.98 11.80 -7.23
N HIS A 617 32.85 12.35 -7.70
CA HIS A 617 32.54 12.52 -9.12
C HIS A 617 32.41 14.00 -9.48
N ASP A 618 33.12 14.42 -10.53
CA ASP A 618 33.02 15.76 -11.12
C ASP A 618 32.22 15.71 -12.44
N PRO A 619 30.91 16.01 -12.42
CA PRO A 619 30.12 16.26 -13.63
C PRO A 619 30.45 17.65 -14.18
N GLY A 620 31.66 17.82 -14.70
CA GLY A 620 32.31 19.12 -14.88
C GLY A 620 31.54 20.16 -15.71
N GLY A 621 31.62 21.41 -15.25
CA GLY A 621 31.12 22.60 -15.95
C GLY A 621 29.89 23.25 -15.29
N TRP A 622 30.07 24.46 -14.78
CA TRP A 622 28.98 25.26 -14.22
C TRP A 622 28.04 25.78 -15.32
N VAL A 623 26.74 25.56 -15.19
CA VAL A 623 25.71 26.32 -15.93
C VAL A 623 25.16 27.40 -15.01
N THR A 624 25.68 28.62 -15.12
CA THR A 624 25.31 29.77 -14.28
C THR A 624 23.94 30.38 -14.62
N ASN A 625 23.30 29.92 -15.70
CA ASN A 625 22.01 30.42 -16.17
C ASN A 625 20.86 29.54 -15.69
N ILE A 626 20.23 29.93 -14.57
CA ILE A 626 18.86 29.51 -14.27
C ILE A 626 17.97 30.11 -15.37
N VAL A 627 17.53 29.29 -16.32
CA VAL A 627 16.46 29.67 -17.23
C VAL A 627 15.21 29.88 -16.38
N ARG A 628 14.85 31.14 -16.13
CA ARG A 628 13.49 31.49 -15.73
C ARG A 628 12.57 30.93 -16.80
N ALA A 629 11.79 29.90 -16.46
CA ALA A 629 10.75 29.41 -17.34
C ALA A 629 9.88 30.60 -17.75
N PRO A 630 9.73 30.90 -19.04
CA PRO A 630 8.90 32.02 -19.46
C PRO A 630 7.47 31.70 -19.04
N VAL A 631 6.95 32.49 -18.09
CA VAL A 631 5.53 32.47 -17.73
C VAL A 631 4.79 33.20 -18.85
N THR A 632 4.67 32.55 -20.00
CA THR A 632 3.82 33.04 -21.08
C THR A 632 2.37 33.04 -20.58
N PRO A 633 1.69 34.20 -20.58
CA PRO A 633 0.24 34.20 -20.58
C PRO A 633 -0.25 33.44 -21.81
N LEU A 634 -1.43 32.84 -21.73
CA LEU A 634 -2.13 32.34 -22.90
C LEU A 634 -2.60 33.54 -23.74
N GLU A 635 -1.74 34.03 -24.64
CA GLU A 635 -2.19 34.91 -25.71
C GLU A 635 -3.21 34.18 -26.59
N SER A 636 -4.21 34.93 -27.04
CA SER A 636 -5.38 34.40 -27.74
C SER A 636 -5.00 33.79 -29.09
N ILE A 637 -5.46 32.56 -29.33
CA ILE A 637 -5.45 31.94 -30.66
C ILE A 637 -6.19 32.86 -31.64
N PRO A 638 -5.55 33.35 -32.73
CA PRO A 638 -6.23 34.17 -33.72
C PRO A 638 -7.25 33.34 -34.51
N SER A 639 -8.53 33.67 -34.38
CA SER A 639 -9.59 33.05 -35.18
C SER A 639 -9.57 33.59 -36.61
N GLY A 640 -9.25 32.72 -37.57
CA GLY A 640 -9.70 32.85 -38.95
C GLY A 640 -8.61 32.84 -40.03
N LEU A 641 -8.63 31.79 -40.84
CA LEU A 641 -8.39 31.90 -42.28
C LEU A 641 -9.11 30.74 -43.00
N THR A 642 -10.18 31.08 -43.73
CA THR A 642 -11.01 30.12 -44.46
C THR A 642 -10.47 29.87 -45.86
N ALA A 643 -10.28 28.60 -46.24
CA ALA A 643 -10.08 28.17 -47.62
C ALA A 643 -11.00 26.98 -47.94
N ARG A 644 -11.40 26.84 -49.22
CA ARG A 644 -12.43 25.89 -49.68
C ARG A 644 -11.84 24.54 -50.13
N PRO A 645 -12.64 23.46 -50.16
CA PRO A 645 -12.20 22.16 -50.64
C PRO A 645 -12.16 22.06 -52.17
N SER A 646 -11.27 21.20 -52.67
CA SER A 646 -11.32 20.59 -54.00
C SER A 646 -10.89 19.12 -53.85
N GLY A 647 -11.62 18.19 -54.49
CA GLY A 647 -11.42 16.74 -54.31
C GLY A 647 -11.23 16.00 -55.62
N TYR A 648 -10.67 14.79 -55.52
CA TYR A 648 -10.64 13.69 -56.49
C TYR A 648 -10.22 12.43 -55.71
N LYS A 649 -10.75 11.23 -55.91
CA LYS A 649 -11.82 10.76 -56.81
C LYS A 649 -12.94 10.09 -55.99
#